data_AF-Q4DJ47-F1
#
_entry.id   AF-Q4DJ47-F1
#
_cell.length_a   1.000
_cell.length_b   1.000
_cell.length_c   1.000
_cell.angle_alpha   90.00
_cell.angle_beta   90.00
_cell.angle_gamma   90.00
#
_symmetry.space_group_name_H-M   'P 1'
#
loop_
_entity.id
_entity.type
_entity.pdbx_description
1 polymer ?
#
loop_
_entity_poly.entity_id
_entity_poly.type
_entity_poly.pdbx_seq_one_letter_code
_entity_poly.pdbx_strand_id
1 'polypeptide(L)'
;MQVRTRREGVDDCFGADESLADIARVRLVPSGAGRKAAYVLSCDSIQYNIRLGSRSAFLLRGLTPRLGRSLVTGQTPEDAADARNDTKNTYGGVRRKGGVDTISCAEEEVLAARISADDELDRHDAFLDLSRALEEAFCWHGAFTAIDDTAGRGRLLMAPQAARELPARWVMQSLNETTGVRANRDTVTLLDRGETVRLRHVHDATLYTVVDVANMAGGQYWVEIAPTEPSTMDSRRVDREDIILEPPRPVYFDPLLPADEFNNIRGTSTCLFVAATLALRGIRLPREKTMVTANKMKEFPKNVTVRMGHYVRGLRKKLSERCLARRSCCDEPGMTLSGLVEVRMTQDCVTLRYGGRAVEVLQRTVERLSLLWDARLQREREGTAVNGRGVESARNVWQCAVTQQRTSVSDGLHVFMTSEPFFLRVFTMLLRYRSLFGEMGYNQGPHAAVPPLVMRQLCEAFDVQCEAFASPINAQLSHFGSLFPDTDYYFGSLGSFFDLSLVAGHYEVNPPFVTAVLQRLQTCLLQDALACHDGEDDPSLLFVIVLPSHDLDDAEVALHDSPTPPQHRHTVREKVGNIDNNRDGGGGDGHDGISRKRGRPDSAGETMSVERALRESSFCLAHALCAAAESAYVDGHQHLLRAPLFCIGTPTRLIVLGNRAARRRYDNAAERLAAVKDTWCRYTLEFKLEKRRA
;
A
#
# COMPACT_ATOMS: atom_id res chain seq x y z
N MET A 1 21.63 19.58 10.56
CA MET A 1 20.83 19.92 9.36
C MET A 1 19.79 20.95 9.79
N GLN A 2 20.16 22.24 9.77
CA GLN A 2 19.29 23.33 10.20
C GLN A 2 18.43 23.77 9.01
N VAL A 3 17.16 23.34 8.96
CA VAL A 3 16.19 23.88 8.01
C VAL A 3 15.54 25.09 8.68
N ARG A 4 15.92 26.28 8.22
CA ARG A 4 15.31 27.55 8.59
C ARG A 4 13.85 27.54 8.12
N THR A 5 12.92 27.49 9.06
CA THR A 5 11.53 27.90 8.85
C THR A 5 11.44 29.41 9.04
N ARG A 6 11.32 30.19 7.95
CA ARG A 6 10.86 31.57 8.02
C ARG A 6 9.97 31.89 6.80
N ARG A 7 8.76 32.36 7.15
CA ARG A 7 7.86 33.29 6.42
C ARG A 7 7.17 32.72 5.17
N GLU A 8 5.84 32.55 5.20
CA GLU A 8 4.71 33.53 5.13
C GLU A 8 4.17 33.56 3.69
N GLY A 9 2.85 33.41 3.54
CA GLY A 9 2.14 33.52 2.25
C GLY A 9 1.46 32.22 1.81
N VAL A 10 0.37 31.84 2.46
CA VAL A 10 -0.64 30.97 1.84
C VAL A 10 -1.97 31.69 2.04
N ASP A 11 -2.48 32.25 0.96
CA ASP A 11 -3.88 32.69 0.88
C ASP A 11 -4.78 31.50 1.14
N ASP A 12 -5.86 31.73 1.90
CA ASP A 12 -6.90 30.76 2.27
C ASP A 12 -7.77 30.29 1.07
N CYS A 13 -7.22 30.24 -0.15
CA CYS A 13 -7.93 29.79 -1.35
C CYS A 13 -8.21 28.27 -1.39
N PHE A 14 -8.00 27.54 -0.29
CA PHE A 14 -8.53 26.19 -0.08
C PHE A 14 -9.97 26.22 0.49
N GLY A 15 -10.77 27.19 0.06
CA GLY A 15 -12.20 27.23 0.30
C GLY A 15 -12.88 26.04 -0.38
N ALA A 16 -13.25 25.07 0.44
CA ALA A 16 -14.06 23.90 0.10
C ALA A 16 -15.54 24.28 -0.12
N ASP A 17 -15.79 25.30 -0.93
CA ASP A 17 -17.13 25.68 -1.38
C ASP A 17 -17.20 25.45 -2.90
N GLU A 18 -18.25 24.76 -3.33
CA GLU A 18 -18.76 24.66 -4.72
C GLU A 18 -18.37 23.47 -5.63
N SER A 19 -17.74 22.37 -5.17
CA SER A 19 -17.62 21.15 -6.02
C SER A 19 -18.03 19.81 -5.39
N LEU A 20 -18.79 19.83 -4.29
CA LEU A 20 -19.32 18.63 -3.60
C LEU A 20 -20.84 18.48 -3.76
N ALA A 21 -21.49 19.27 -4.64
CA ALA A 21 -22.95 19.26 -4.79
C ALA A 21 -23.51 18.06 -5.58
N ASP A 22 -22.64 17.28 -6.25
CA ASP A 22 -23.02 16.08 -6.99
C ASP A 22 -22.47 14.83 -6.29
N ILE A 23 -23.20 14.33 -5.28
CA ILE A 23 -22.86 13.09 -4.58
C ILE A 23 -24.06 12.14 -4.58
N ALA A 24 -23.88 11.03 -5.29
CA ALA A 24 -24.38 9.67 -5.05
C ALA A 24 -25.89 9.42 -4.99
N ARG A 25 -26.43 8.84 -6.08
CA ARG A 25 -27.61 7.95 -6.01
C ARG A 25 -27.15 6.49 -5.97
N VAL A 26 -27.62 5.72 -4.98
CA VAL A 26 -27.40 4.27 -4.90
C VAL A 26 -28.70 3.50 -5.19
N ARG A 27 -28.62 2.48 -6.06
CA ARG A 27 -29.61 1.39 -6.15
C ARG A 27 -28.89 0.07 -5.92
N LEU A 28 -29.29 -0.64 -4.87
CA LEU A 28 -28.95 -2.05 -4.68
C LEU A 28 -29.84 -2.89 -5.59
N VAL A 29 -29.26 -3.52 -6.62
CA VAL A 29 -29.98 -4.51 -7.43
C VAL A 29 -29.36 -5.89 -7.18
N PRO A 30 -30.10 -6.85 -6.59
CA PRO A 30 -29.66 -8.22 -6.54
C PRO A 30 -29.62 -8.76 -7.98
N SER A 31 -28.45 -9.19 -8.46
CA SER A 31 -28.40 -9.89 -9.74
C SER A 31 -29.02 -11.27 -9.57
N GLY A 32 -29.99 -11.57 -10.45
CA GLY A 32 -30.62 -12.88 -10.50
C GLY A 32 -29.58 -13.96 -10.83
N ALA A 33 -29.59 -15.03 -10.04
CA ALA A 33 -29.09 -16.37 -10.33
C ALA A 33 -27.93 -16.49 -11.36
N GLY A 34 -26.72 -16.16 -10.92
CA GLY A 34 -25.49 -16.54 -11.61
C GLY A 34 -24.35 -16.69 -10.60
N ARG A 35 -23.79 -17.90 -10.47
CA ARG A 35 -22.79 -18.32 -9.45
C ARG A 35 -21.43 -17.58 -9.46
N LYS A 36 -21.32 -16.34 -9.94
CA LYS A 36 -20.02 -15.63 -10.08
C LYS A 36 -19.97 -14.13 -9.74
N ALA A 37 -20.98 -13.52 -9.12
CA ALA A 37 -20.84 -12.13 -8.65
C ALA A 37 -21.48 -11.96 -7.26
N ALA A 38 -20.64 -11.65 -6.27
CA ALA A 38 -21.07 -11.25 -4.94
C ALA A 38 -21.12 -9.72 -4.89
N TYR A 39 -22.31 -9.16 -5.08
CA TYR A 39 -22.70 -7.75 -4.86
C TYR A 39 -22.10 -6.69 -5.81
N VAL A 40 -22.87 -6.28 -6.83
CA VAL A 40 -22.61 -5.06 -7.60
C VAL A 40 -22.87 -3.84 -6.69
N LEU A 41 -21.82 -3.13 -6.31
CA LEU A 41 -21.92 -1.84 -5.64
C LEU A 41 -21.91 -0.74 -6.70
N SER A 42 -23.04 -0.05 -6.84
CA SER A 42 -23.20 1.11 -7.72
C SER A 42 -23.19 2.36 -6.86
N CYS A 43 -22.26 3.27 -7.10
CA CYS A 43 -22.26 4.61 -6.52
C CYS A 43 -22.13 5.61 -7.68
N ASP A 44 -23.21 6.34 -7.96
CA ASP A 44 -23.33 7.15 -9.17
C ASP A 44 -23.12 6.33 -10.46
N SER A 45 -22.26 6.83 -11.35
CA SER A 45 -21.87 6.17 -12.59
C SER A 45 -20.75 5.14 -12.40
N ILE A 46 -20.18 5.05 -11.19
CA ILE A 46 -19.15 4.06 -10.82
C ILE A 46 -19.84 2.76 -10.40
N GLN A 47 -19.47 1.67 -11.08
CA GLN A 47 -19.91 0.33 -10.72
C GLN A 47 -18.69 -0.57 -10.56
N TYR A 48 -18.55 -1.18 -9.39
CA TYR A 48 -17.45 -2.09 -9.08
C TYR A 48 -17.85 -3.18 -8.09
N ASN A 49 -17.03 -4.22 -8.00
CA ASN A 49 -17.13 -5.27 -6.99
C ASN A 49 -15.75 -5.47 -6.35
N ILE A 50 -15.68 -5.86 -5.09
CA ILE A 50 -14.42 -6.31 -4.49
C ILE A 50 -14.26 -7.80 -4.79
N ARG A 51 -13.16 -8.18 -5.45
CA ARG A 51 -12.86 -9.57 -5.81
C ARG A 51 -12.87 -10.44 -4.55
N LEU A 52 -13.67 -11.51 -4.55
CA LEU A 52 -13.77 -12.44 -3.43
C LEU A 52 -12.40 -13.10 -3.18
N GLY A 53 -11.95 -13.14 -1.92
CA GLY A 53 -10.64 -13.68 -1.56
C GLY A 53 -9.47 -12.72 -1.80
N SER A 54 -9.73 -11.50 -2.30
CA SER A 54 -8.70 -10.46 -2.37
C SER A 54 -8.25 -10.00 -0.99
N ARG A 55 -7.09 -9.34 -0.94
CA ARG A 55 -6.57 -8.70 0.27
C ARG A 55 -7.56 -7.68 0.82
N SER A 56 -8.16 -6.87 -0.04
CA SER A 56 -9.16 -5.88 0.36
C SER A 56 -10.38 -6.54 0.99
N ALA A 57 -10.90 -7.63 0.39
CA ALA A 57 -11.99 -8.38 1.00
C ALA A 57 -11.62 -8.96 2.37
N PHE A 58 -10.38 -9.46 2.53
CA PHE A 58 -9.91 -9.98 3.81
C PHE A 58 -9.82 -8.89 4.89
N LEU A 59 -9.21 -7.75 4.57
CA LEU A 59 -9.04 -6.63 5.50
C LEU A 59 -10.38 -5.99 5.89
N LEU A 60 -11.31 -5.86 4.94
CA LEU A 60 -12.66 -5.31 5.22
C LEU A 60 -13.54 -6.25 6.06
N ARG A 61 -13.32 -7.58 6.01
CA ARG A 61 -14.04 -8.53 6.90
C ARG A 61 -13.79 -8.26 8.39
N GLY A 62 -12.68 -7.60 8.75
CA GLY A 62 -12.35 -7.26 10.13
C GLY A 62 -13.12 -6.06 10.70
N LEU A 63 -13.87 -5.32 9.85
CA LEU A 63 -14.58 -4.10 10.24
C LEU A 63 -15.92 -4.36 10.94
N THR A 64 -16.54 -5.52 10.72
CA THR A 64 -17.76 -5.89 11.44
C THR A 64 -17.37 -6.41 12.82
N PRO A 65 -17.90 -5.83 13.92
CA PRO A 65 -17.78 -6.45 15.23
C PRO A 65 -18.35 -7.87 15.09
N ARG A 66 -17.56 -8.88 15.44
CA ARG A 66 -18.08 -10.25 15.53
C ARG A 66 -19.06 -10.29 16.70
N LEU A 67 -20.29 -9.86 16.46
CA LEU A 67 -21.43 -10.18 17.32
C LEU A 67 -21.46 -11.70 17.45
N GLY A 68 -21.41 -12.17 18.69
CA GLY A 68 -21.25 -13.56 19.10
C GLY A 68 -22.27 -14.53 18.52
N ARG A 69 -22.13 -14.86 17.24
CA ARG A 69 -22.50 -16.17 16.72
C ARG A 69 -21.22 -16.95 16.60
N SER A 70 -21.05 -17.86 17.55
CA SER A 70 -20.13 -18.98 17.47
C SER A 70 -20.16 -19.55 16.03
N LEU A 71 -19.12 -19.25 15.27
CA LEU A 71 -18.77 -20.05 14.11
C LEU A 71 -18.30 -21.37 14.71
N VAL A 72 -19.26 -22.28 14.88
CA VAL A 72 -19.02 -23.69 15.17
C VAL A 72 -18.06 -24.19 14.09
N THR A 73 -16.79 -24.23 14.44
CA THR A 73 -15.78 -25.02 13.74
C THR A 73 -16.19 -26.47 13.89
N GLY A 74 -16.70 -27.05 12.80
CA GLY A 74 -16.94 -28.47 12.68
C GLY A 74 -18.35 -28.84 12.24
N GLN A 75 -18.72 -28.54 11.00
CA GLN A 75 -19.67 -29.38 10.26
C GLN A 75 -19.19 -29.52 8.82
N THR A 76 -18.83 -30.76 8.48
CA THR A 76 -18.50 -31.25 7.15
C THR A 76 -19.72 -31.13 6.22
N PRO A 77 -19.52 -31.01 4.89
CA PRO A 77 -20.60 -30.79 3.93
C PRO A 77 -21.36 -32.08 3.59
N GLU A 78 -21.90 -32.78 4.59
CA GLU A 78 -22.74 -33.97 4.39
C GLU A 78 -24.14 -33.90 5.04
N ASP A 79 -24.43 -32.93 5.92
CA ASP A 79 -25.72 -32.88 6.63
C ASP A 79 -26.75 -31.87 6.07
N ALA A 80 -26.58 -31.42 4.82
CA ALA A 80 -27.56 -30.55 4.13
C ALA A 80 -28.58 -31.36 3.32
N ALA A 81 -29.15 -32.41 3.92
CA ALA A 81 -30.29 -33.14 3.39
C ALA A 81 -31.00 -33.89 4.53
N ASP A 82 -31.76 -33.16 5.37
CA ASP A 82 -32.99 -33.63 6.02
C ASP A 82 -33.40 -32.69 7.16
N ALA A 83 -34.29 -31.74 6.86
CA ALA A 83 -35.14 -31.11 7.86
C ALA A 83 -36.39 -30.52 7.18
N ARG A 84 -37.26 -31.40 6.71
CA ARG A 84 -38.70 -31.12 6.58
C ARG A 84 -39.41 -31.80 7.74
N ASN A 85 -40.33 -31.07 8.35
CA ASN A 85 -41.27 -31.47 9.41
C ASN A 85 -40.65 -31.66 10.81
N ASP A 86 -40.95 -30.77 11.74
CA ASP A 86 -42.16 -31.00 12.54
C ASP A 86 -42.60 -29.80 13.37
N THR A 87 -43.91 -29.71 13.51
CA THR A 87 -44.67 -28.70 14.25
C THR A 87 -45.29 -29.38 15.47
N LYS A 88 -45.15 -28.76 16.65
CA LYS A 88 -46.08 -28.71 17.81
C LYS A 88 -45.49 -29.15 19.16
N ASN A 89 -45.73 -28.24 20.13
CA ASN A 89 -46.13 -28.50 21.53
C ASN A 89 -45.08 -29.04 22.52
N THR A 90 -44.98 -28.67 23.80
CA THR A 90 -45.40 -27.53 24.66
C THR A 90 -44.72 -27.77 26.02
N TYR A 91 -44.60 -26.72 26.85
CA TYR A 91 -44.42 -26.71 28.32
C TYR A 91 -43.01 -26.85 28.95
N GLY A 92 -42.57 -25.72 29.53
CA GLY A 92 -42.30 -25.65 30.96
C GLY A 92 -40.84 -25.51 31.39
N GLY A 93 -40.40 -24.29 31.76
CA GLY A 93 -39.21 -24.14 32.60
C GLY A 93 -38.47 -22.81 32.51
N VAL A 94 -38.77 -21.90 33.43
CA VAL A 94 -37.89 -20.82 33.93
C VAL A 94 -37.41 -19.76 32.92
N ARG A 95 -38.20 -18.68 32.78
CA ARG A 95 -37.71 -17.36 32.34
C ARG A 95 -36.73 -16.80 33.38
N ARG A 96 -35.42 -17.03 33.18
CA ARG A 96 -34.41 -16.10 33.71
C ARG A 96 -34.49 -14.82 32.87
N LYS A 97 -34.90 -13.73 33.53
CA LYS A 97 -34.69 -12.36 33.04
C LYS A 97 -33.17 -12.12 32.98
N GLY A 98 -32.53 -12.48 31.88
CA GLY A 98 -31.24 -11.91 31.49
C GLY A 98 -31.54 -10.67 30.68
N GLY A 99 -31.42 -9.50 31.30
CA GLY A 99 -31.31 -8.25 30.55
C GLY A 99 -30.01 -8.34 29.75
N VAL A 100 -30.12 -8.49 28.44
CA VAL A 100 -29.01 -8.19 27.55
C VAL A 100 -29.01 -6.66 27.46
N ASP A 101 -28.07 -6.03 28.16
CA ASP A 101 -27.79 -4.62 28.00
C ASP A 101 -27.38 -4.41 26.53
N THR A 102 -28.36 -4.04 25.70
CA THR A 102 -28.12 -3.63 24.31
C THR A 102 -27.36 -2.31 24.36
N ILE A 103 -26.04 -2.41 24.22
CA ILE A 103 -25.14 -1.30 23.95
C ILE A 103 -25.71 -0.52 22.76
N SER A 104 -25.79 0.81 22.86
CA SER A 104 -26.31 1.62 21.77
C SER A 104 -25.35 1.53 20.56
N CYS A 105 -25.88 1.61 19.34
CA CYS A 105 -25.06 1.54 18.11
C CYS A 105 -23.88 2.55 18.10
N ALA A 106 -24.02 3.68 18.80
CA ALA A 106 -22.95 4.67 18.95
C ALA A 106 -21.83 4.20 19.88
N GLU A 107 -22.18 3.58 21.01
CA GLU A 107 -21.20 3.00 21.94
C GLU A 107 -20.44 1.83 21.30
N GLU A 108 -21.11 1.04 20.45
CA GLU A 108 -20.45 -0.02 19.66
C GLU A 108 -19.40 0.55 18.69
N GLU A 109 -19.69 1.67 18.02
CA GLU A 109 -18.74 2.32 17.11
C GLU A 109 -17.52 2.87 17.85
N VAL A 110 -17.74 3.51 19.01
CA VAL A 110 -16.66 3.98 19.89
C VAL A 110 -15.78 2.82 20.34
N LEU A 111 -16.38 1.72 20.82
CA LEU A 111 -15.64 0.54 21.25
C LEU A 111 -14.83 -0.07 20.10
N ALA A 112 -15.44 -0.21 18.92
CA ALA A 112 -14.76 -0.72 17.73
C ALA A 112 -13.59 0.19 17.30
N ALA A 113 -13.74 1.51 17.40
CA ALA A 113 -12.68 2.47 17.11
C ALA A 113 -11.51 2.35 18.10
N ARG A 114 -11.79 2.19 19.40
CA ARG A 114 -10.76 1.98 20.43
C ARG A 114 -10.00 0.67 20.22
N ILE A 115 -10.70 -0.45 19.99
CA ILE A 115 -10.07 -1.74 19.70
C ILE A 115 -9.15 -1.63 18.48
N SER A 116 -9.61 -0.95 17.43
CA SER A 116 -8.82 -0.77 16.21
C SER A 116 -7.58 0.11 16.42
N ALA A 117 -7.69 1.15 17.25
CA ALA A 117 -6.57 2.01 17.60
C ALA A 117 -5.52 1.26 18.44
N ASP A 118 -5.94 0.46 19.41
CA ASP A 118 -5.03 -0.41 20.19
C ASP A 118 -4.37 -1.50 19.33
N ASP A 119 -5.12 -2.10 18.38
CA ASP A 119 -4.55 -3.02 17.39
C ASP A 119 -3.46 -2.34 16.56
N GLU A 120 -3.66 -1.07 16.19
CA GLU A 120 -2.72 -0.32 15.38
C GLU A 120 -1.49 0.13 16.15
N LEU A 121 -1.63 0.44 17.44
CA LEU A 121 -0.48 0.66 18.34
C LEU A 121 0.40 -0.59 18.40
N ASP A 122 -0.19 -1.76 18.60
CA ASP A 122 0.55 -3.02 18.62
C ASP A 122 1.22 -3.32 17.27
N ARG A 123 0.56 -3.01 16.14
CA ARG A 123 1.17 -3.13 14.80
C ARG A 123 2.35 -2.18 14.62
N HIS A 124 2.19 -0.93 15.02
CA HIS A 124 3.25 0.08 14.95
C HIS A 124 4.48 -0.35 15.75
N ASP A 125 4.26 -0.82 16.99
CA ASP A 125 5.34 -1.30 17.85
C ASP A 125 6.03 -2.53 17.26
N ALA A 126 5.26 -3.48 16.71
CA ALA A 126 5.81 -4.63 16.00
C ALA A 126 6.65 -4.23 14.77
N PHE A 127 6.24 -3.17 14.04
CA PHE A 127 7.01 -2.66 12.92
C PHE A 127 8.32 -1.96 13.36
N LEU A 128 8.30 -1.25 14.48
CA LEU A 128 9.52 -0.69 15.08
C LEU A 128 10.47 -1.79 15.55
N ASP A 129 9.94 -2.86 16.14
CA ASP A 129 10.71 -4.05 16.52
C ASP A 129 11.35 -4.72 15.28
N LEU A 130 10.57 -4.88 14.21
CA LEU A 130 11.07 -5.36 12.92
C LEU A 130 12.20 -4.50 12.37
N SER A 131 12.05 -3.18 12.43
CA SER A 131 13.04 -2.22 11.95
C SER A 131 14.36 -2.36 12.73
N ARG A 132 14.30 -2.45 14.06
CA ARG A 132 15.47 -2.69 14.91
C ARG A 132 16.14 -4.03 14.63
N ALA A 133 15.35 -5.09 14.49
CA ALA A 133 15.87 -6.43 14.19
C ALA A 133 16.56 -6.50 12.82
N LEU A 134 16.04 -5.77 11.82
CA LEU A 134 16.68 -5.63 10.51
C LEU A 134 17.99 -4.86 10.62
N GLU A 135 18.02 -3.71 11.31
CA GLU A 135 19.26 -2.97 11.53
C GLU A 135 20.34 -3.86 12.16
N GLU A 136 20.00 -4.62 13.21
CA GLU A 136 20.90 -5.58 13.87
C GLU A 136 21.35 -6.72 12.94
N ALA A 137 20.45 -7.26 12.11
CA ALA A 137 20.77 -8.33 11.17
C ALA A 137 21.79 -7.89 10.09
N PHE A 138 21.85 -6.58 9.80
CA PHE A 138 22.82 -5.98 8.90
C PHE A 138 24.04 -5.37 9.61
N CYS A 139 24.19 -5.56 10.93
CA CYS A 139 25.39 -5.18 11.67
C CYS A 139 26.43 -6.31 11.66
N TRP A 140 27.64 -5.98 11.23
CA TRP A 140 28.77 -6.91 11.26
C TRP A 140 29.63 -6.73 12.52
N HIS A 141 29.73 -7.79 13.30
CA HIS A 141 30.47 -7.85 14.57
C HIS A 141 31.79 -8.63 14.40
N GLY A 142 32.58 -8.30 13.38
CA GLY A 142 33.86 -8.96 13.13
C GLY A 142 34.92 -8.64 14.18
N ALA A 143 35.89 -9.53 14.38
CA ALA A 143 37.00 -9.43 15.33
C ALA A 143 38.03 -8.31 15.06
N PHE A 144 37.69 -7.33 14.24
CA PHE A 144 38.52 -6.17 13.93
C PHE A 144 37.82 -4.93 14.47
N THR A 145 37.85 -4.78 15.79
CA THR A 145 37.69 -3.47 16.42
C THR A 145 38.86 -2.62 15.94
N ALA A 146 38.60 -1.77 14.94
CA ALA A 146 39.43 -0.59 14.77
C ALA A 146 39.34 0.24 16.06
N ILE A 147 40.42 0.94 16.38
CA ILE A 147 40.75 1.60 17.66
C ILE A 147 39.69 2.61 18.16
N ASP A 148 38.60 2.86 17.42
CA ASP A 148 37.50 3.77 17.77
C ASP A 148 36.18 3.10 18.19
N ASP A 149 36.08 1.77 18.24
CA ASP A 149 34.82 1.11 18.66
C ASP A 149 34.72 0.98 20.20
N THR A 150 34.59 2.13 20.88
CA THR A 150 34.38 2.19 22.33
C THR A 150 32.95 1.79 22.76
N ALA A 151 32.06 1.49 21.80
CA ALA A 151 30.66 1.19 22.09
C ALA A 151 30.22 -0.25 21.75
N GLY A 152 31.09 -1.08 21.18
CA GLY A 152 30.74 -2.45 20.79
C GLY A 152 29.59 -2.54 19.77
N ARG A 153 29.30 -1.44 19.06
CA ARG A 153 28.23 -1.42 18.06
C ARG A 153 28.87 -1.81 16.73
N GLY A 154 28.64 -3.07 16.33
CA GLY A 154 29.16 -3.61 15.08
C GLY A 154 28.91 -2.68 13.88
N ARG A 155 29.74 -2.82 12.84
CA ARG A 155 29.66 -1.95 11.65
C ARG A 155 28.42 -2.28 10.82
N LEU A 156 27.53 -1.30 10.64
CA LEU A 156 26.38 -1.42 9.74
C LEU A 156 26.86 -1.64 8.29
N LEU A 157 26.37 -2.70 7.64
CA LEU A 157 26.73 -3.07 6.27
C LEU A 157 25.98 -2.26 5.21
N MET A 158 24.94 -1.53 5.60
CA MET A 158 24.15 -0.65 4.76
C MET A 158 24.39 0.82 5.14
N ALA A 159 24.12 1.74 4.21
CA ALA A 159 24.02 3.15 4.55
C ALA A 159 22.85 3.36 5.53
N PRO A 160 22.93 4.30 6.49
CA PRO A 160 21.85 4.57 7.44
C PRO A 160 20.49 4.81 6.77
N GLN A 161 20.49 5.51 5.63
CA GLN A 161 19.28 5.75 4.84
C GLN A 161 18.67 4.44 4.32
N ALA A 162 19.50 3.57 3.73
CA ALA A 162 19.02 2.30 3.17
C ALA A 162 18.52 1.35 4.26
N ALA A 163 19.14 1.37 5.45
CA ALA A 163 18.68 0.57 6.59
C ALA A 163 17.30 1.03 7.09
N ARG A 164 17.07 2.35 7.18
CA ARG A 164 15.76 2.92 7.58
C ARG A 164 14.64 2.61 6.58
N GLU A 165 14.95 2.58 5.29
CA GLU A 165 13.97 2.33 4.23
C GLU A 165 13.66 0.84 4.03
N LEU A 166 14.56 -0.05 4.45
CA LEU A 166 14.47 -1.49 4.17
C LEU A 166 13.18 -2.15 4.69
N PRO A 167 12.70 -1.90 5.93
CA PRO A 167 11.47 -2.50 6.43
C PRO A 167 10.26 -2.14 5.55
N ALA A 168 10.14 -0.86 5.18
CA ALA A 168 9.07 -0.36 4.33
C ALA A 168 9.13 -0.95 2.92
N ARG A 169 10.32 -1.02 2.32
CA ARG A 169 10.54 -1.66 1.01
C ARG A 169 10.14 -3.13 1.03
N TRP A 170 10.46 -3.84 2.11
CA TRP A 170 10.11 -5.24 2.25
C TRP A 170 8.60 -5.44 2.41
N VAL A 171 7.94 -4.62 3.24
CA VAL A 171 6.47 -4.60 3.33
C VAL A 171 5.87 -4.32 1.95
N MET A 172 6.27 -3.25 1.27
CA MET A 172 5.75 -2.89 -0.05
C MET A 172 5.96 -3.99 -1.09
N GLN A 173 7.12 -4.64 -1.11
CA GLN A 173 7.34 -5.80 -1.97
C GLN A 173 6.38 -6.94 -1.61
N SER A 174 6.22 -7.24 -0.32
CA SER A 174 5.27 -8.27 0.13
C SER A 174 3.83 -7.94 -0.27
N LEU A 175 3.39 -6.68 -0.14
CA LEU A 175 2.06 -6.22 -0.53
C LEU A 175 1.80 -6.40 -2.03
N ASN A 176 2.83 -6.19 -2.85
CA ASN A 176 2.75 -6.38 -4.30
C ASN A 176 2.72 -7.87 -4.67
N GLU A 177 3.52 -8.72 -3.99
CA GLU A 177 3.58 -10.14 -4.30
C GLU A 177 2.33 -10.92 -3.84
N THR A 178 1.69 -10.55 -2.72
CA THR A 178 0.46 -11.23 -2.23
C THR A 178 -0.70 -11.19 -3.21
N THR A 179 -0.63 -10.33 -4.22
CA THR A 179 -1.76 -10.07 -5.11
C THR A 179 -1.79 -10.95 -6.36
N GLY A 180 -0.65 -11.55 -6.72
CA GLY A 180 -0.53 -12.53 -7.80
C GLY A 180 -0.68 -13.98 -7.33
N VAL A 181 -0.64 -14.21 -6.02
CA VAL A 181 -0.89 -15.53 -5.47
C VAL A 181 -2.40 -15.76 -5.50
N ARG A 182 -2.84 -16.69 -6.35
CA ARG A 182 -4.23 -17.17 -6.42
C ARG A 182 -4.81 -17.20 -5.02
N ALA A 183 -5.87 -16.42 -4.79
CA ALA A 183 -6.57 -16.26 -3.51
C ALA A 183 -7.02 -17.57 -2.83
N ASN A 184 -6.81 -18.72 -3.49
CA ASN A 184 -7.00 -20.07 -2.96
C ASN A 184 -5.75 -20.68 -2.32
N ARG A 185 -4.64 -19.94 -2.19
CA ARG A 185 -3.53 -20.41 -1.36
C ARG A 185 -3.88 -20.20 0.12
N ASP A 186 -4.82 -21.01 0.60
CA ASP A 186 -5.29 -21.05 1.99
C ASP A 186 -4.19 -21.50 2.97
N THR A 187 -3.05 -21.94 2.43
CA THR A 187 -1.92 -22.54 3.17
C THR A 187 -0.60 -22.21 2.51
N VAL A 188 0.06 -21.14 2.96
CA VAL A 188 1.47 -20.92 2.62
C VAL A 188 2.22 -20.53 3.88
N THR A 189 2.98 -21.49 4.39
CA THR A 189 3.66 -21.40 5.67
C THR A 189 5.15 -21.67 5.49
N LEU A 190 5.95 -21.07 6.38
CA LEU A 190 7.36 -21.38 6.57
C LEU A 190 7.46 -22.87 6.93
N LEU A 191 7.93 -23.66 5.96
CA LEU A 191 8.22 -25.08 6.12
C LEU A 191 9.49 -25.17 6.97
N ASP A 192 9.30 -25.16 8.28
CA ASP A 192 10.38 -25.31 9.23
C ASP A 192 10.61 -26.80 9.46
N ARG A 193 11.85 -27.17 9.80
CA ARG A 193 12.13 -28.52 10.29
C ARG A 193 11.18 -28.82 11.47
N GLY A 194 10.52 -29.97 11.42
CA GLY A 194 9.52 -30.39 12.40
C GLY A 194 8.07 -30.05 12.04
N GLU A 195 7.81 -29.25 11.00
CA GLU A 195 6.42 -28.95 10.61
C GLU A 195 5.77 -30.16 9.93
N THR A 196 4.51 -30.42 10.29
CA THR A 196 3.71 -31.49 9.71
C THR A 196 3.10 -31.04 8.37
N VAL A 197 3.21 -31.90 7.36
CA VAL A 197 2.81 -31.64 5.98
C VAL A 197 2.17 -32.88 5.36
N ARG A 198 1.39 -32.69 4.30
CA ARG A 198 1.00 -33.76 3.37
C ARG A 198 1.33 -33.38 1.94
N LEU A 199 1.32 -34.38 1.07
CA LEU A 199 1.57 -34.19 -0.35
C LEU A 199 0.29 -33.76 -1.07
N ARG A 200 0.39 -32.75 -1.92
CA ARG A 200 -0.71 -32.15 -2.68
C ARG A 200 -1.34 -33.14 -3.67
N HIS A 201 -0.50 -33.98 -4.28
CA HIS A 201 -0.88 -34.88 -5.38
C HIS A 201 -1.11 -36.33 -4.95
N VAL A 202 -1.01 -36.64 -3.65
CA VAL A 202 -1.23 -37.98 -3.12
C VAL A 202 -2.55 -37.95 -2.34
N HIS A 203 -3.50 -38.81 -2.73
CA HIS A 203 -4.82 -38.90 -2.08
C HIS A 203 -4.78 -39.66 -0.74
N ASP A 204 -3.62 -40.20 -0.39
CA ASP A 204 -3.37 -40.82 0.90
C ASP A 204 -3.28 -39.76 2.01
N ALA A 205 -3.88 -40.05 3.16
CA ALA A 205 -3.87 -39.22 4.36
C ALA A 205 -2.53 -39.24 5.11
N THR A 206 -1.49 -39.87 4.54
CA THR A 206 -0.16 -39.95 5.15
C THR A 206 0.38 -38.56 5.47
N LEU A 207 0.64 -38.34 6.76
CA LEU A 207 1.32 -37.16 7.26
C LEU A 207 2.82 -37.38 7.21
N TYR A 208 3.53 -36.31 6.88
CA TYR A 208 4.97 -36.24 6.89
C TYR A 208 5.41 -35.10 7.80
N THR A 209 6.64 -35.18 8.29
CA THR A 209 7.33 -34.13 9.01
C THR A 209 8.47 -33.61 8.14
N VAL A 210 8.65 -32.30 8.07
CA VAL A 210 9.78 -31.69 7.39
C VAL A 210 11.07 -32.00 8.15
N VAL A 211 11.99 -32.70 7.50
CA VAL A 211 13.30 -33.09 8.08
C VAL A 211 14.36 -32.07 7.72
N ASP A 212 14.36 -31.59 6.48
CA ASP A 212 15.30 -30.58 6.02
C ASP A 212 14.74 -29.72 4.88
N VAL A 213 15.35 -28.55 4.69
CA VAL A 213 15.01 -27.61 3.62
C VAL A 213 16.29 -27.31 2.84
N ALA A 214 16.42 -27.90 1.66
CA ALA A 214 17.67 -27.91 0.92
C ALA A 214 17.95 -26.57 0.20
N ASN A 215 19.22 -26.34 -0.13
CA ASN A 215 19.66 -25.18 -0.91
C ASN A 215 19.00 -25.16 -2.29
N MET A 216 18.58 -23.97 -2.70
CA MET A 216 18.07 -23.71 -4.04
C MET A 216 19.15 -24.05 -5.07
N ALA A 217 18.86 -25.02 -5.94
CA ALA A 217 19.75 -25.42 -7.04
C ALA A 217 18.92 -25.48 -8.32
N GLY A 218 19.34 -24.76 -9.36
CA GLY A 218 18.67 -24.79 -10.67
C GLY A 218 17.23 -24.25 -10.69
N GLY A 219 16.82 -23.46 -9.68
CA GLY A 219 15.45 -22.91 -9.61
C GLY A 219 14.42 -23.83 -8.94
N GLN A 220 14.82 -25.01 -8.47
CA GLN A 220 13.97 -25.92 -7.69
C GLN A 220 14.25 -25.77 -6.20
N TYR A 221 13.17 -25.74 -5.40
CA TYR A 221 13.23 -25.61 -3.95
C TYR A 221 12.81 -26.93 -3.31
N TRP A 222 13.79 -27.66 -2.79
CA TRP A 222 13.59 -29.02 -2.34
C TRP A 222 13.43 -29.08 -0.82
N VAL A 223 12.49 -29.91 -0.38
CA VAL A 223 12.21 -30.16 1.03
C VAL A 223 12.36 -31.66 1.27
N GLU A 224 13.14 -32.04 2.27
CA GLU A 224 13.15 -33.42 2.76
C GLU A 224 12.06 -33.60 3.79
N ILE A 225 11.26 -34.64 3.61
CA ILE A 225 10.16 -35.00 4.49
C ILE A 225 10.28 -36.48 4.87
N ALA A 226 9.91 -36.82 6.09
CA ALA A 226 9.82 -38.21 6.56
C ALA A 226 8.41 -38.48 7.10
N PRO A 227 7.87 -39.69 6.99
CA PRO A 227 6.57 -40.02 7.56
C PRO A 227 6.52 -39.72 9.06
N THR A 228 5.41 -39.16 9.55
CA THR A 228 5.24 -38.80 10.97
C THR A 228 5.14 -40.04 11.87
N GLU A 229 4.64 -41.15 11.31
CA GLU A 229 4.56 -42.44 11.98
C GLU A 229 5.79 -43.31 11.63
N PRO A 230 6.29 -44.12 12.59
CA PRO A 230 7.44 -44.97 12.37
C PRO A 230 7.12 -46.02 11.32
N SER A 231 7.55 -45.76 10.09
CA SER A 231 7.51 -46.68 8.96
C SER A 231 8.93 -46.90 8.45
N THR A 232 9.14 -48.00 7.74
CA THR A 232 10.42 -48.33 7.10
C THR A 232 10.77 -47.41 5.92
N MET A 233 9.99 -46.37 5.65
CA MET A 233 10.24 -45.42 4.56
C MET A 233 11.24 -44.35 5.00
N ASP A 234 12.38 -44.33 4.31
CA ASP A 234 13.42 -43.31 4.44
C ASP A 234 12.89 -41.90 4.08
N SER A 235 13.59 -40.87 4.56
CA SER A 235 13.31 -39.48 4.18
C SER A 235 13.30 -39.33 2.66
N ARG A 236 12.28 -38.66 2.14
CA ARG A 236 12.12 -38.37 0.70
C ARG A 236 12.30 -36.89 0.45
N ARG A 237 12.93 -36.58 -0.68
CA ARG A 237 13.09 -35.22 -1.17
C ARG A 237 11.99 -34.89 -2.16
N VAL A 238 11.29 -33.79 -1.94
CA VAL A 238 10.13 -33.37 -2.74
C VAL A 238 10.23 -31.89 -3.09
N ASP A 239 9.64 -31.50 -4.22
CA ASP A 239 9.52 -30.09 -4.53
C ASP A 239 8.58 -29.42 -3.52
N ARG A 240 8.91 -28.21 -3.09
CA ARG A 240 8.09 -27.38 -2.21
C ARG A 240 6.65 -27.22 -2.73
N GLU A 241 6.44 -27.13 -4.03
CA GLU A 241 5.09 -26.96 -4.58
C GLU A 241 4.23 -28.23 -4.46
N ASP A 242 4.83 -29.39 -4.15
CA ASP A 242 4.11 -30.65 -3.97
C ASP A 242 3.61 -30.87 -2.53
N ILE A 243 3.85 -29.92 -1.62
CA ILE A 243 3.60 -30.09 -0.18
C ILE A 243 2.63 -29.02 0.34
N ILE A 244 1.82 -29.42 1.30
CA ILE A 244 0.82 -28.58 2.00
C ILE A 244 0.98 -28.80 3.50
N LEU A 245 0.90 -27.73 4.29
CA LEU A 245 1.01 -27.82 5.75
C LEU A 245 -0.29 -28.37 6.36
N GLU A 246 -0.16 -29.29 7.31
CA GLU A 246 -1.28 -30.03 7.88
C GLU A 246 -1.20 -30.01 9.42
N PRO A 247 -2.17 -29.39 10.12
CA PRO A 247 -3.34 -28.70 9.56
C PRO A 247 -2.95 -27.42 8.82
N PRO A 248 -3.78 -26.97 7.87
CA PRO A 248 -3.74 -25.63 7.30
C PRO A 248 -3.56 -24.58 8.39
N ARG A 249 -2.46 -23.81 8.35
CA ARG A 249 -2.30 -22.65 9.23
C ARG A 249 -2.83 -21.41 8.51
N PRO A 250 -3.76 -20.65 9.12
CA PRO A 250 -4.24 -19.42 8.53
C PRO A 250 -3.06 -18.48 8.32
N VAL A 251 -2.87 -18.04 7.08
CA VAL A 251 -1.89 -17.00 6.75
C VAL A 251 -2.47 -15.69 7.24
N TYR A 252 -2.04 -15.27 8.42
CA TYR A 252 -2.39 -13.95 8.93
C TYR A 252 -1.66 -12.92 8.06
N PHE A 253 -2.44 -12.21 7.26
CA PHE A 253 -1.95 -11.08 6.50
C PHE A 253 -2.06 -9.84 7.38
N ASP A 254 -0.91 -9.24 7.70
CA ASP A 254 -0.88 -7.95 8.35
C ASP A 254 -0.35 -6.90 7.36
N PRO A 255 -1.02 -5.75 7.19
CA PRO A 255 -0.59 -4.74 6.23
C PRO A 255 0.74 -4.06 6.59
N LEU A 256 1.19 -4.12 7.86
CA LEU A 256 2.45 -3.55 8.32
C LEU A 256 3.56 -4.59 8.54
N LEU A 257 3.26 -5.89 8.45
CA LEU A 257 4.27 -6.93 8.53
C LEU A 257 4.31 -7.73 7.23
N PRO A 258 5.50 -7.98 6.66
CA PRO A 258 5.60 -8.80 5.45
C PRO A 258 4.86 -10.14 5.63
N ALA A 259 4.04 -10.51 4.65
CA ALA A 259 3.50 -11.86 4.58
C ALA A 259 4.68 -12.84 4.45
N ASP A 260 4.47 -14.09 4.89
CA ASP A 260 5.51 -15.13 4.87
C ASP A 260 6.24 -15.19 3.52
N GLU A 261 7.51 -15.57 3.56
CA GLU A 261 8.56 -15.44 2.52
C GLU A 261 8.28 -16.14 1.16
N PHE A 262 7.04 -16.53 0.89
CA PHE A 262 6.60 -17.43 -0.17
C PHE A 262 5.71 -16.84 -1.24
N ASN A 263 5.38 -15.55 -1.18
CA ASN A 263 4.79 -14.92 -2.34
C ASN A 263 5.80 -14.79 -3.49
N ASN A 264 7.08 -15.03 -3.22
CA ASN A 264 8.05 -15.37 -4.24
C ASN A 264 8.17 -16.89 -4.43
N ILE A 265 8.36 -17.30 -5.68
CA ILE A 265 8.46 -18.70 -6.14
C ILE A 265 9.60 -19.49 -5.43
N ARG A 266 10.52 -18.78 -4.77
CA ARG A 266 11.78 -19.29 -4.23
C ARG A 266 11.77 -19.44 -2.71
N GLY A 267 10.69 -19.06 -2.02
CA GLY A 267 10.58 -19.15 -0.56
C GLY A 267 11.58 -18.33 0.23
N THR A 268 12.04 -17.22 -0.34
CA THR A 268 12.96 -16.28 0.32
C THR A 268 12.59 -14.87 -0.12
N SER A 269 12.53 -13.90 0.79
CA SER A 269 12.30 -12.50 0.42
C SER A 269 13.35 -12.00 -0.58
N THR A 270 12.94 -11.73 -1.82
CA THR A 270 13.84 -11.17 -2.85
C THR A 270 14.37 -9.82 -2.39
N CYS A 271 13.55 -8.99 -1.72
CA CYS A 271 13.96 -7.71 -1.13
C CYS A 271 15.19 -7.88 -0.25
N LEU A 272 15.06 -8.74 0.76
CA LEU A 272 16.11 -8.93 1.76
C LEU A 272 17.35 -9.60 1.16
N PHE A 273 17.15 -10.59 0.30
CA PHE A 273 18.26 -11.29 -0.33
C PHE A 273 19.09 -10.33 -1.20
N VAL A 274 18.43 -9.49 -1.99
CA VAL A 274 19.09 -8.47 -2.81
C VAL A 274 19.76 -7.42 -1.93
N ALA A 275 19.08 -6.91 -0.91
CA ALA A 275 19.65 -5.94 0.03
C ALA A 275 20.92 -6.48 0.71
N ALA A 276 20.88 -7.71 1.22
CA ALA A 276 22.03 -8.37 1.85
C ALA A 276 23.17 -8.62 0.85
N THR A 277 22.85 -9.04 -0.38
CA THR A 277 23.86 -9.23 -1.44
C THR A 277 24.54 -7.91 -1.81
N LEU A 278 23.79 -6.82 -1.93
CA LEU A 278 24.34 -5.48 -2.22
C LEU A 278 25.17 -4.94 -1.05
N ALA A 279 24.71 -5.16 0.19
CA ALA A 279 25.45 -4.79 1.40
C ALA A 279 26.83 -5.47 1.43
N LEU A 280 26.91 -6.76 1.12
CA LEU A 280 28.19 -7.50 1.03
C LEU A 280 29.12 -6.95 -0.07
N ARG A 281 28.57 -6.62 -1.25
CA ARG A 281 29.36 -6.05 -2.35
C ARG A 281 29.93 -4.68 -2.02
N GLY A 282 29.27 -3.92 -1.13
CA GLY A 282 29.74 -2.63 -0.64
C GLY A 282 30.94 -2.71 0.31
N ILE A 283 31.26 -3.90 0.84
CA ILE A 283 32.35 -4.07 1.80
C ILE A 283 33.70 -4.06 1.06
N ARG A 284 34.47 -2.96 1.20
CA ARG A 284 35.88 -2.92 0.76
C ARG A 284 36.76 -3.64 1.80
N LEU A 285 37.13 -4.89 1.52
CA LEU A 285 38.10 -5.66 2.31
C LEU A 285 39.49 -5.65 1.65
N PRO A 286 40.59 -5.60 2.42
CA PRO A 286 41.95 -5.83 1.88
C PRO A 286 42.06 -7.21 1.22
N ARG A 287 42.73 -7.28 0.06
CA ARG A 287 42.78 -8.43 -0.88
C ARG A 287 43.04 -9.79 -0.21
N GLU A 288 43.91 -9.85 0.79
CA GLU A 288 44.30 -11.10 1.47
C GLU A 288 43.22 -11.66 2.40
N LYS A 289 42.35 -10.81 2.96
CA LYS A 289 41.26 -11.23 3.86
C LYS A 289 39.93 -11.43 3.13
N THR A 290 39.87 -11.07 1.84
CA THR A 290 38.65 -11.12 1.04
C THR A 290 38.16 -12.56 0.88
N MET A 291 39.02 -13.54 0.60
CA MET A 291 38.58 -14.92 0.33
C MET A 291 38.00 -15.64 1.57
N VAL A 292 38.68 -15.57 2.72
CA VAL A 292 38.22 -16.23 3.96
C VAL A 292 36.92 -15.59 4.46
N THR A 293 36.83 -14.25 4.40
CA THR A 293 35.64 -13.52 4.83
C THR A 293 34.49 -13.71 3.84
N ALA A 294 34.75 -13.71 2.53
CA ALA A 294 33.75 -13.96 1.50
C ALA A 294 33.16 -15.37 1.60
N ASN A 295 33.97 -16.39 1.88
CA ASN A 295 33.44 -17.75 2.11
C ASN A 295 32.55 -17.82 3.36
N LYS A 296 32.94 -17.16 4.47
CA LYS A 296 32.09 -17.07 5.67
C LYS A 296 30.80 -16.28 5.43
N MET A 297 30.85 -15.27 4.55
CA MET A 297 29.71 -14.41 4.24
C MET A 297 28.86 -14.89 3.06
N LYS A 298 29.24 -15.98 2.40
CA LYS A 298 28.48 -16.50 1.24
C LYS A 298 27.03 -16.83 1.62
N GLU A 299 26.82 -17.33 2.83
CA GLU A 299 25.49 -17.65 3.37
C GLU A 299 24.79 -16.45 4.03
N PHE A 300 25.43 -15.29 4.15
CA PHE A 300 24.85 -14.14 4.85
C PHE A 300 23.50 -13.69 4.27
N PRO A 301 23.32 -13.54 2.94
CA PRO A 301 22.02 -13.15 2.39
C PRO A 301 20.92 -14.15 2.75
N LYS A 302 21.23 -15.45 2.66
CA LYS A 302 20.30 -16.52 3.03
C LYS A 302 19.94 -16.45 4.52
N ASN A 303 20.95 -16.33 5.39
CA ASN A 303 20.77 -16.28 6.84
C ASN A 303 19.94 -15.06 7.26
N VAL A 304 20.17 -13.89 6.67
CA VAL A 304 19.37 -12.69 6.94
C VAL A 304 17.93 -12.91 6.53
N THR A 305 17.69 -13.38 5.31
CA THR A 305 16.32 -13.63 4.83
C THR A 305 15.59 -14.59 5.77
N VAL A 306 16.09 -15.82 5.93
CA VAL A 306 15.42 -16.85 6.76
C VAL A 306 15.19 -16.36 8.19
N ARG A 307 16.20 -15.77 8.85
CA ARG A 307 16.07 -15.26 10.22
C ARG A 307 14.95 -14.22 10.32
N MET A 308 14.87 -13.32 9.34
CA MET A 308 13.86 -12.27 9.33
C MET A 308 12.46 -12.80 8.98
N GLY A 309 12.35 -13.81 8.12
CA GLY A 309 11.11 -14.55 7.92
C GLY A 309 10.52 -15.10 9.21
N HIS A 310 11.31 -15.86 9.98
CA HIS A 310 10.87 -16.38 11.28
C HIS A 310 10.53 -15.28 12.28
N TYR A 311 11.32 -14.20 12.30
CA TYR A 311 11.09 -13.09 13.21
C TYR A 311 9.74 -12.41 12.93
N VAL A 312 9.46 -12.10 11.66
CA VAL A 312 8.18 -11.53 11.22
C VAL A 312 7.01 -12.48 11.49
N ARG A 313 7.18 -13.79 11.27
CA ARG A 313 6.18 -14.81 11.64
C ARG A 313 5.86 -14.76 13.13
N GLY A 314 6.89 -14.65 13.97
CA GLY A 314 6.74 -14.51 15.42
C GLY A 314 6.01 -13.23 15.82
N LEU A 315 6.34 -12.10 15.19
CA LEU A 315 5.64 -10.83 15.41
C LEU A 315 4.16 -10.92 15.03
N ARG A 316 3.83 -11.44 13.84
CA ARG A 316 2.44 -11.61 13.40
C ARG A 316 1.64 -12.52 14.33
N LYS A 317 2.25 -13.61 14.81
CA LYS A 317 1.60 -14.50 15.78
C LYS A 317 1.24 -13.76 17.08
N LYS A 318 2.23 -13.08 17.68
CA LYS A 318 2.02 -12.29 18.91
C LYS A 318 0.94 -11.22 18.71
N LEU A 319 0.99 -10.51 17.59
CA LEU A 319 0.01 -9.50 17.23
C LEU A 319 -1.39 -10.12 17.12
N SER A 320 -1.54 -11.20 16.35
CA SER A 320 -2.82 -11.88 16.19
C SER A 320 -3.39 -12.38 17.52
N GLU A 321 -2.54 -12.90 18.43
CA GLU A 321 -2.95 -13.32 19.76
C GLU A 321 -3.48 -12.14 20.59
N ARG A 322 -2.81 -10.97 20.55
CA ARG A 322 -3.28 -9.74 21.21
C ARG A 322 -4.60 -9.24 20.62
N CYS A 323 -4.69 -9.18 19.29
CA CYS A 323 -5.91 -8.77 18.60
C CYS A 323 -7.10 -9.68 18.94
N LEU A 324 -6.87 -10.99 18.99
CA LEU A 324 -7.91 -11.97 19.29
C LEU A 324 -8.31 -11.92 20.76
N ALA A 325 -7.36 -11.84 21.69
CA ALA A 325 -7.65 -11.61 23.11
C ALA A 325 -8.50 -10.34 23.30
N ARG A 326 -8.17 -9.25 22.58
CA ARG A 326 -8.95 -8.01 22.64
C ARG A 326 -10.36 -8.10 22.02
N ARG A 327 -10.65 -9.10 21.21
CA ARG A 327 -12.01 -9.32 20.66
C ARG A 327 -12.78 -10.39 21.42
N SER A 328 -12.08 -11.27 22.15
CA SER A 328 -12.70 -12.31 22.99
C SER A 328 -13.07 -11.82 24.39
N CYS A 329 -12.36 -10.82 24.92
CA CYS A 329 -12.59 -10.29 26.26
C CYS A 329 -13.63 -9.16 26.33
N CYS A 330 -14.42 -8.92 25.27
CA CYS A 330 -15.40 -7.83 25.24
C CYS A 330 -16.49 -7.93 26.35
N ASP A 331 -16.63 -9.10 27.00
CA ASP A 331 -17.59 -9.32 28.09
C ASP A 331 -16.95 -9.33 29.50
N GLU A 332 -15.63 -9.15 29.63
CA GLU A 332 -14.92 -9.23 30.93
C GLU A 332 -14.64 -7.81 31.52
N PRO A 333 -15.15 -7.49 32.72
CA PRO A 333 -14.87 -6.22 33.38
C PRO A 333 -13.43 -6.19 33.88
N GLY A 334 -12.54 -5.60 33.08
CA GLY A 334 -11.09 -5.51 33.38
C GLY A 334 -10.23 -5.16 32.16
N MET A 335 -10.84 -5.08 30.97
CA MET A 335 -10.14 -4.75 29.74
C MET A 335 -9.57 -3.33 29.75
N THR A 336 -8.24 -3.23 29.86
CA THR A 336 -7.50 -1.96 29.85
C THR A 336 -7.27 -1.51 28.41
N LEU A 337 -8.34 -1.07 27.74
CA LEU A 337 -8.22 -0.33 26.47
C LEU A 337 -7.55 1.01 26.74
N SER A 338 -6.70 1.47 25.82
CA SER A 338 -6.12 2.82 25.94
C SER A 338 -7.26 3.84 25.99
N GLY A 339 -7.07 4.88 26.81
CA GLY A 339 -8.11 5.80 27.28
C GLY A 339 -8.71 6.71 26.20
N LEU A 340 -8.75 8.01 26.47
CA LEU A 340 -9.24 9.02 25.53
C LEU A 340 -8.09 9.47 24.60
N VAL A 341 -8.42 9.97 23.41
CA VAL A 341 -7.46 10.68 22.54
C VAL A 341 -7.28 12.09 23.07
N GLU A 342 -6.03 12.51 23.26
CA GLU A 342 -5.69 13.92 23.48
C GLU A 342 -5.52 14.59 22.11
N VAL A 343 -6.25 15.67 21.87
CA VAL A 343 -6.11 16.53 20.69
C VAL A 343 -5.55 17.86 21.14
N ARG A 344 -4.36 18.20 20.66
CA ARG A 344 -3.69 19.47 20.93
C ARG A 344 -3.56 20.28 19.65
N MET A 345 -4.11 21.48 19.63
CA MET A 345 -4.11 22.39 18.50
C MET A 345 -3.26 23.61 18.83
N THR A 346 -2.28 23.93 17.99
CA THR A 346 -1.40 25.09 18.13
C THR A 346 -1.13 25.70 16.77
N GLN A 347 -1.47 26.97 16.57
CA GLN A 347 -1.41 27.63 15.27
C GLN A 347 -2.16 26.80 14.22
N ASP A 348 -1.49 26.38 13.15
CA ASP A 348 -2.01 25.53 12.06
C ASP A 348 -1.67 24.04 12.25
N CYS A 349 -1.14 23.63 13.41
CA CYS A 349 -0.75 22.26 13.73
C CYS A 349 -1.73 21.59 14.70
N VAL A 350 -1.87 20.27 14.56
CA VAL A 350 -2.65 19.37 15.41
C VAL A 350 -1.79 18.18 15.80
N THR A 351 -1.67 17.92 17.09
CA THR A 351 -1.08 16.70 17.63
C THR A 351 -2.19 15.82 18.21
N LEU A 352 -2.32 14.59 17.72
CA LEU A 352 -3.17 13.57 18.31
C LEU A 352 -2.30 12.63 19.15
N ARG A 353 -2.59 12.45 20.45
CA ARG A 353 -1.91 11.48 21.32
C ARG A 353 -2.87 10.40 21.80
N TYR A 354 -2.44 9.15 21.68
CA TYR A 354 -3.18 7.98 22.12
C TYR A 354 -2.21 6.84 22.46
N GLY A 355 -2.44 6.14 23.58
CA GLY A 355 -1.61 5.01 24.02
C GLY A 355 -0.11 5.30 24.08
N GLY A 356 0.29 6.52 24.48
CA GLY A 356 1.70 6.94 24.56
C GLY A 356 2.36 7.30 23.23
N ARG A 357 1.67 7.13 22.09
CA ARG A 357 2.12 7.57 20.76
C ARG A 357 1.47 8.91 20.39
N ALA A 358 2.17 9.69 19.57
CA ALA A 358 1.73 11.00 19.13
C ALA A 358 1.91 11.12 17.62
N VAL A 359 0.93 11.68 16.90
CA VAL A 359 1.04 12.00 15.47
C VAL A 359 0.69 13.46 15.25
N GLU A 360 1.47 14.15 14.42
CA GLU A 360 1.31 15.58 14.11
C GLU A 360 0.87 15.74 12.67
N VAL A 361 -0.06 16.67 12.43
CA VAL A 361 -0.56 17.05 11.10
C VAL A 361 -0.96 18.53 11.09
N LEU A 362 -1.11 19.09 9.90
CA LEU A 362 -1.69 20.42 9.72
C LEU A 362 -3.22 20.37 9.87
N GLN A 363 -3.82 21.43 10.42
CA GLN A 363 -5.26 21.54 10.68
C GLN A 363 -6.13 21.26 9.46
N ARG A 364 -5.73 21.79 8.29
CA ARG A 364 -6.42 21.52 7.01
C ARG A 364 -6.50 20.03 6.66
N THR A 365 -5.59 19.21 7.18
CA THR A 365 -5.62 17.75 7.00
C THR A 365 -6.79 17.17 7.77
N VAL A 366 -6.98 17.58 9.04
CA VAL A 366 -8.11 17.10 9.86
C VAL A 366 -9.44 17.60 9.30
N GLU A 367 -9.51 18.84 8.80
CA GLU A 367 -10.69 19.35 8.07
C GLU A 367 -11.00 18.50 6.83
N ARG A 368 -10.00 18.15 6.00
CA ARG A 368 -10.22 17.28 4.84
C ARG A 368 -10.68 15.88 5.25
N LEU A 369 -10.11 15.33 6.31
CA LEU A 369 -10.52 14.01 6.82
C LEU A 369 -11.95 14.03 7.38
N SER A 370 -12.38 15.13 8.01
CA SER A 370 -13.76 15.25 8.52
C SER A 370 -14.78 15.35 7.37
N LEU A 371 -14.42 16.04 6.28
CA LEU A 371 -15.20 16.05 5.04
C LEU A 371 -15.34 14.65 4.42
N LEU A 372 -14.23 13.92 4.31
CA LEU A 372 -14.23 12.55 3.77
C LEU A 372 -15.04 11.58 4.64
N TRP A 373 -14.98 11.74 5.96
CA TRP A 373 -15.78 10.98 6.91
C TRP A 373 -17.28 11.20 6.69
N ASP A 374 -17.70 12.46 6.61
CA ASP A 374 -19.11 12.82 6.43
C ASP A 374 -19.63 12.40 5.05
N ALA A 375 -18.82 12.56 3.99
CA ALA A 375 -19.15 12.09 2.64
C ALA A 375 -19.37 10.57 2.61
N ARG A 376 -18.54 9.78 3.31
CA ARG A 376 -18.77 8.33 3.45
C ARG A 376 -20.09 8.04 4.16
N LEU A 377 -20.35 8.68 5.29
CA LEU A 377 -21.57 8.45 6.06
C LEU A 377 -22.83 8.77 5.26
N GLN A 378 -22.81 9.84 4.46
CA GLN A 378 -23.91 10.19 3.58
C GLN A 378 -24.21 9.05 2.59
N ARG A 379 -23.18 8.49 1.95
CA ARG A 379 -23.34 7.36 1.01
C ARG A 379 -23.90 6.11 1.68
N GLU A 380 -23.46 5.79 2.89
CA GLU A 380 -23.94 4.62 3.62
C GLU A 380 -25.44 4.76 3.99
N ARG A 381 -25.88 5.97 4.34
CA ARG A 381 -27.29 6.26 4.66
C ARG A 381 -28.19 6.18 3.44
N GLU A 382 -27.75 6.66 2.29
CA GLU A 382 -28.53 6.59 1.05
C GLU A 382 -28.78 5.14 0.59
N GLY A 383 -27.89 4.21 0.96
CA GLY A 383 -28.05 2.78 0.69
C GLY A 383 -28.96 2.03 1.67
N THR A 384 -29.26 2.58 2.84
CA THR A 384 -30.07 1.94 3.88
C THR A 384 -31.10 2.91 4.46
N ALA A 385 -32.38 2.70 4.15
CA ALA A 385 -33.51 3.49 4.68
C ALA A 385 -33.75 3.24 6.18
N VAL A 386 -32.74 3.53 7.02
CA VAL A 386 -32.80 3.35 8.46
C VAL A 386 -32.91 4.73 9.12
N ASN A 387 -34.05 4.96 9.77
CA ASN A 387 -34.32 6.11 10.64
C ASN A 387 -33.52 6.02 11.97
N GLY A 388 -32.20 5.90 11.87
CA GLY A 388 -31.30 5.98 13.02
C GLY A 388 -30.98 7.43 13.37
N ARG A 389 -30.92 7.77 14.67
CA ARG A 389 -30.32 9.03 15.14
C ARG A 389 -28.97 9.20 14.44
N GLY A 390 -28.81 10.33 13.75
CA GLY A 390 -27.63 10.58 12.93
C GLY A 390 -26.37 10.56 13.78
N VAL A 391 -25.40 9.72 13.39
CA VAL A 391 -23.99 9.87 13.79
C VAL A 391 -23.61 11.35 13.60
N GLU A 392 -23.04 11.97 14.64
CA GLU A 392 -22.64 13.38 14.61
C GLU A 392 -21.67 13.63 13.44
N SER A 393 -21.86 14.74 12.74
CA SER A 393 -20.97 15.16 11.65
C SER A 393 -19.58 15.41 12.23
N ALA A 394 -18.58 14.70 11.72
CA ALA A 394 -17.20 14.90 12.11
C ALA A 394 -16.74 16.32 11.78
N ARG A 395 -17.27 16.90 10.69
CA ARG A 395 -17.00 18.30 10.32
C ARG A 395 -17.49 19.27 11.39
N ASN A 396 -18.71 19.09 11.89
CA ASN A 396 -19.26 19.96 12.94
C ASN A 396 -18.44 19.85 14.23
N VAL A 397 -18.08 18.64 14.66
CA VAL A 397 -17.23 18.42 15.83
C VAL A 397 -15.87 19.12 15.66
N TRP A 398 -15.25 18.99 14.49
CA TRP A 398 -13.98 19.62 14.18
C TRP A 398 -14.08 21.16 14.13
N GLN A 399 -15.11 21.71 13.49
CA GLN A 399 -15.34 23.16 13.44
C GLN A 399 -15.58 23.78 14.82
N CYS A 400 -16.27 23.05 15.71
CA CYS A 400 -16.40 23.44 17.11
C CYS A 400 -15.03 23.55 17.80
N ALA A 401 -14.14 22.57 17.61
CA ALA A 401 -12.78 22.59 18.16
C ALA A 401 -11.94 23.76 17.59
N VAL A 402 -12.01 24.02 16.28
CA VAL A 402 -11.35 25.18 15.65
C VAL A 402 -11.87 26.51 16.21
N THR A 403 -13.19 26.61 16.43
CA THR A 403 -13.80 27.81 17.03
C THR A 403 -13.32 28.01 18.46
N GLN A 404 -13.26 26.96 19.27
CA GLN A 404 -12.72 27.01 20.64
C GLN A 404 -11.23 27.37 20.67
N GLN A 405 -10.46 26.96 19.67
CA GLN A 405 -9.07 27.37 19.53
C GLN A 405 -8.92 28.86 19.23
N ARG A 406 -9.72 29.38 18.29
CA ARG A 406 -9.69 30.81 17.92
C ARG A 406 -10.11 31.74 19.06
N THR A 407 -10.98 31.28 19.96
CA THR A 407 -11.42 32.05 21.13
C THR A 407 -10.57 31.80 22.38
N SER A 408 -9.56 30.93 22.30
CA SER A 408 -8.67 30.64 23.41
C SER A 408 -7.77 31.82 23.76
N VAL A 409 -7.68 32.12 25.06
CA VAL A 409 -6.88 33.24 25.61
C VAL A 409 -5.36 32.98 25.47
N SER A 410 -4.95 31.72 25.28
CA SER A 410 -3.56 31.27 25.30
C SER A 410 -2.93 31.15 23.91
N ASP A 411 -2.86 32.26 23.16
CA ASP A 411 -2.13 32.36 21.87
C ASP A 411 -2.50 31.26 20.85
N GLY A 412 -3.78 30.89 20.76
CA GLY A 412 -4.27 29.88 19.83
C GLY A 412 -3.90 28.43 20.20
N LEU A 413 -3.56 28.16 21.47
CA LEU A 413 -3.47 26.81 22.03
C LEU A 413 -4.85 26.34 22.49
N HIS A 414 -5.28 25.16 22.03
CA HIS A 414 -6.46 24.46 22.53
C HIS A 414 -6.16 22.98 22.70
N VAL A 415 -6.55 22.41 23.84
CA VAL A 415 -6.31 21.00 24.17
C VAL A 415 -7.59 20.41 24.74
N PHE A 416 -8.01 19.25 24.24
CA PHE A 416 -9.16 18.51 24.75
C PHE A 416 -8.93 17.00 24.67
N MET A 417 -9.65 16.26 25.51
CA MET A 417 -9.70 14.80 25.49
C MET A 417 -11.03 14.36 24.88
N THR A 418 -11.02 13.33 24.03
CA THR A 418 -12.24 12.85 23.36
C THR A 418 -12.25 11.33 23.15
N SER A 419 -13.46 10.75 23.17
CA SER A 419 -13.74 9.36 22.75
C SER A 419 -14.39 9.27 21.37
N GLU A 420 -14.54 10.41 20.68
CA GLU A 420 -15.19 10.46 19.37
C GLU A 420 -14.50 9.51 18.36
N PRO A 421 -15.26 8.62 17.69
CA PRO A 421 -14.70 7.64 16.75
C PRO A 421 -13.85 8.29 15.65
N PHE A 422 -14.26 9.47 15.18
CA PHE A 422 -13.53 10.23 14.18
C PHE A 422 -12.06 10.43 14.55
N PHE A 423 -11.75 10.97 15.74
CA PHE A 423 -10.36 11.25 16.13
C PHE A 423 -9.54 9.97 16.35
N LEU A 424 -10.16 8.92 16.89
CA LEU A 424 -9.53 7.61 17.03
C LEU A 424 -9.15 7.02 15.66
N ARG A 425 -10.05 7.12 14.68
CA ARG A 425 -9.82 6.62 13.31
C ARG A 425 -8.80 7.47 12.55
N VAL A 426 -8.80 8.79 12.75
CA VAL A 426 -7.76 9.69 12.22
C VAL A 426 -6.40 9.31 12.78
N PHE A 427 -6.30 9.13 14.11
CA PHE A 427 -5.05 8.68 14.74
C PHE A 427 -4.60 7.32 14.19
N THR A 428 -5.51 6.35 14.09
CA THR A 428 -5.23 4.99 13.58
C THR A 428 -4.69 5.04 12.15
N MET A 429 -5.38 5.75 11.25
CA MET A 429 -4.97 5.90 9.86
C MET A 429 -3.61 6.61 9.74
N LEU A 430 -3.40 7.72 10.46
CA LEU A 430 -2.13 8.44 10.42
C LEU A 430 -0.98 7.60 10.98
N LEU A 431 -1.22 6.83 12.06
CA LEU A 431 -0.21 5.93 12.62
C LEU A 431 0.15 4.82 11.63
N ARG A 432 -0.82 4.27 10.89
CA ARG A 432 -0.58 3.29 9.82
C ARG A 432 0.37 3.83 8.75
N TYR A 433 0.08 5.01 8.19
CA TYR A 433 0.92 5.63 7.17
C TYR A 433 2.29 6.05 7.71
N ARG A 434 2.36 6.57 8.94
CA ARG A 434 3.63 6.92 9.61
C ARG A 434 4.51 5.69 9.85
N SER A 435 3.91 4.56 10.24
CA SER A 435 4.66 3.31 10.43
C SER A 435 5.37 2.92 9.14
N LEU A 436 4.66 2.93 8.01
CA LEU A 436 5.24 2.48 6.75
C LEU A 436 6.17 3.51 6.10
N PHE A 437 5.85 4.79 6.14
CA PHE A 437 6.58 5.83 5.37
C PHE A 437 7.51 6.71 6.22
N GLY A 438 7.47 6.56 7.55
CA GLY A 438 8.29 7.32 8.51
C GLY A 438 7.74 8.71 8.82
N GLU A 439 8.31 9.36 9.85
CA GLU A 439 7.87 10.67 10.38
C GLU A 439 8.09 11.84 9.43
N MET A 440 9.15 11.80 8.64
CA MET A 440 9.60 12.94 7.82
C MET A 440 9.56 12.61 6.33
N GLY A 441 8.91 11.52 5.95
CA GLY A 441 8.84 11.16 4.54
C GLY A 441 10.17 10.81 3.90
N TYR A 442 11.14 10.35 4.70
CA TYR A 442 12.46 9.97 4.19
C TYR A 442 12.39 8.85 3.15
N ASN A 443 11.25 8.18 3.03
CA ASN A 443 10.97 7.21 1.99
C ASN A 443 10.43 7.85 0.70
N GLN A 444 10.56 9.19 0.49
CA GLN A 444 9.98 9.99 -0.61
C GLN A 444 8.91 9.19 -1.32
N GLY A 445 7.72 9.10 -0.69
CA GLY A 445 6.67 8.19 -1.11
C GLY A 445 6.58 8.19 -2.63
N PRO A 446 6.56 7.02 -3.30
CA PRO A 446 6.76 6.90 -4.76
C PRO A 446 5.59 7.48 -5.58
N HIS A 447 4.79 8.34 -4.97
CA HIS A 447 3.53 8.86 -5.45
C HIS A 447 3.39 10.32 -5.04
N ALA A 448 3.00 11.16 -5.99
CA ALA A 448 2.72 12.56 -5.79
C ALA A 448 1.33 12.83 -6.37
N ALA A 449 0.49 13.57 -5.66
CA ALA A 449 -0.90 13.78 -6.07
C ALA A 449 -1.01 14.85 -7.17
N VAL A 450 -2.01 14.71 -8.04
CA VAL A 450 -2.40 15.74 -8.99
C VAL A 450 -2.87 16.98 -8.22
N PRO A 451 -2.57 18.22 -8.64
CA PRO A 451 -3.07 19.40 -7.94
C PRO A 451 -4.60 19.54 -7.97
N PRO A 452 -5.24 20.12 -6.93
CA PRO A 452 -6.71 20.19 -6.84
C PRO A 452 -7.37 20.87 -8.04
N LEU A 453 -6.77 21.95 -8.55
CA LEU A 453 -7.29 22.66 -9.72
C LEU A 453 -7.25 21.77 -10.99
N VAL A 454 -6.21 20.96 -11.13
CA VAL A 454 -6.05 20.04 -12.25
C VAL A 454 -7.01 18.86 -12.12
N MET A 455 -7.19 18.33 -10.91
CA MET A 455 -8.19 17.28 -10.67
C MET A 455 -9.60 17.77 -10.95
N ARG A 456 -9.96 19.00 -10.54
CA ARG A 456 -11.25 19.61 -10.90
C ARG A 456 -11.43 19.67 -12.42
N GLN A 457 -10.40 20.11 -13.15
CA GLN A 457 -10.43 20.13 -14.60
C GLN A 457 -10.58 18.72 -15.21
N LEU A 458 -9.99 17.69 -14.60
CA LEU A 458 -10.19 16.29 -15.00
C LEU A 458 -11.63 15.82 -14.76
N CYS A 459 -12.22 16.15 -13.61
CA CYS A 459 -13.61 15.85 -13.30
C CYS A 459 -14.56 16.51 -14.30
N GLU A 460 -14.37 17.79 -14.60
CA GLU A 460 -15.20 18.51 -15.58
C GLU A 460 -15.00 18.00 -17.02
N ALA A 461 -13.76 17.67 -17.39
CA ALA A 461 -13.45 17.21 -18.73
C ALA A 461 -13.94 15.78 -19.00
N PHE A 462 -13.84 14.87 -18.03
CA PHE A 462 -14.04 13.44 -18.25
C PHE A 462 -15.01 12.79 -17.26
N ASP A 463 -15.78 13.58 -16.51
CA ASP A 463 -16.69 13.11 -15.46
C ASP A 463 -15.99 12.14 -14.48
N VAL A 464 -14.72 12.41 -14.16
CA VAL A 464 -13.95 11.61 -13.20
C VAL A 464 -14.60 11.70 -11.83
N GLN A 465 -14.82 10.54 -11.20
CA GLN A 465 -15.50 10.43 -9.90
C GLN A 465 -14.69 9.66 -8.85
N CYS A 466 -13.60 9.00 -9.25
CA CYS A 466 -12.77 8.19 -8.36
C CYS A 466 -11.29 8.29 -8.69
N GLU A 467 -10.44 8.40 -7.67
CA GLU A 467 -8.98 8.23 -7.81
C GLU A 467 -8.61 6.76 -7.64
N ALA A 468 -7.94 6.14 -8.61
CA ALA A 468 -7.56 4.73 -8.51
C ALA A 468 -6.49 4.49 -7.43
N PHE A 469 -5.58 5.43 -7.24
CA PHE A 469 -4.49 5.31 -6.27
C PHE A 469 -4.40 6.58 -5.44
N ALA A 470 -4.88 6.51 -4.20
CA ALA A 470 -4.75 7.58 -3.22
C ALA A 470 -4.69 7.00 -1.79
N SER A 471 -4.87 7.90 -0.84
CA SER A 471 -4.99 7.67 0.59
C SER A 471 -5.90 8.76 1.16
N PRO A 472 -6.49 8.58 2.36
CA PRO A 472 -7.26 9.65 3.01
C PRO A 472 -6.47 10.96 3.17
N ILE A 473 -5.14 10.87 3.22
CA ILE A 473 -4.23 12.01 3.37
C ILE A 473 -4.13 12.86 2.10
N ASN A 474 -4.19 12.23 0.92
CA ASN A 474 -3.94 12.91 -0.36
C ASN A 474 -5.11 12.94 -1.33
N ALA A 475 -6.16 12.14 -1.10
CA ALA A 475 -7.35 12.09 -1.94
C ALA A 475 -8.04 13.46 -2.05
N GLN A 476 -8.44 13.81 -3.25
CA GLN A 476 -9.20 15.00 -3.62
C GLN A 476 -10.66 14.67 -3.92
N LEU A 477 -10.95 13.42 -4.26
CA LEU A 477 -12.29 12.89 -4.48
C LEU A 477 -12.73 12.07 -3.26
N SER A 478 -14.05 11.97 -3.07
CA SER A 478 -14.62 11.18 -1.98
C SER A 478 -14.54 9.67 -2.20
N HIS A 479 -14.29 9.24 -3.44
CA HIS A 479 -14.06 7.85 -3.82
C HIS A 479 -12.61 7.67 -4.25
N PHE A 480 -11.93 6.72 -3.63
CA PHE A 480 -10.57 6.41 -4.04
C PHE A 480 -10.17 4.98 -3.70
N GLY A 481 -9.31 4.38 -4.51
CA GLY A 481 -8.59 3.18 -4.14
C GLY A 481 -7.42 3.52 -3.20
N SER A 482 -7.17 2.69 -2.18
CA SER A 482 -6.08 2.90 -1.24
C SER A 482 -5.34 1.63 -0.83
N LEU A 483 -4.19 1.81 -0.17
CA LEU A 483 -3.35 0.70 0.25
C LEU A 483 -3.90 -0.05 1.48
N PHE A 484 -4.64 0.61 2.36
CA PHE A 484 -5.06 0.08 3.65
C PHE A 484 -6.59 0.17 3.85
N PRO A 485 -7.38 -0.71 3.21
CA PRO A 485 -8.84 -0.66 3.30
C PRO A 485 -9.37 -0.67 4.73
N ASP A 486 -8.72 -1.39 5.65
CA ASP A 486 -9.15 -1.51 7.05
C ASP A 486 -9.08 -0.19 7.83
N THR A 487 -8.15 0.72 7.49
CA THR A 487 -8.06 2.05 8.11
C THR A 487 -8.72 3.13 7.27
N ASP A 488 -8.65 2.99 5.95
CA ASP A 488 -8.99 4.06 5.02
C ASP A 488 -10.47 4.04 4.62
N TYR A 489 -11.17 2.91 4.83
CA TYR A 489 -12.61 2.78 4.57
C TYR A 489 -13.42 3.90 5.23
N TYR A 490 -13.07 4.26 6.46
CA TYR A 490 -13.76 5.30 7.25
C TYR A 490 -13.68 6.70 6.63
N PHE A 491 -12.80 6.90 5.66
CA PHE A 491 -12.60 8.14 4.91
C PHE A 491 -12.92 7.99 3.42
N GLY A 492 -13.59 6.90 3.03
CA GLY A 492 -14.11 6.72 1.68
C GLY A 492 -13.27 5.86 0.74
N SER A 493 -12.27 5.15 1.25
CA SER A 493 -11.54 4.17 0.43
C SER A 493 -12.45 3.02 -0.04
N LEU A 494 -12.27 2.63 -1.30
CA LEU A 494 -12.90 1.46 -1.91
C LEU A 494 -12.07 0.17 -1.72
N GLY A 495 -10.89 0.29 -1.08
CA GLY A 495 -9.87 -0.75 -1.01
C GLY A 495 -8.83 -0.64 -2.11
N SER A 496 -8.01 -1.67 -2.30
CA SER A 496 -6.98 -1.66 -3.35
C SER A 496 -7.64 -1.68 -4.72
N PHE A 497 -7.28 -0.75 -5.59
CA PHE A 497 -7.81 -0.69 -6.96
C PHE A 497 -7.66 -2.00 -7.74
N PHE A 498 -6.54 -2.71 -7.54
CA PHE A 498 -6.33 -3.99 -8.19
C PHE A 498 -7.19 -5.14 -7.65
N ASP A 499 -7.81 -4.94 -6.49
CA ASP A 499 -8.75 -5.88 -5.90
C ASP A 499 -10.19 -5.59 -6.35
N LEU A 500 -10.40 -4.53 -7.13
CA LEU A 500 -11.70 -4.19 -7.70
C LEU A 500 -11.93 -4.89 -9.04
N SER A 501 -13.17 -5.31 -9.28
CA SER A 501 -13.69 -5.66 -10.59
C SER A 501 -14.53 -4.49 -11.08
N LEU A 502 -13.95 -3.66 -11.95
CA LEU A 502 -14.52 -2.42 -12.46
C LEU A 502 -15.47 -2.73 -13.61
N VAL A 503 -16.70 -2.23 -13.53
CA VAL A 503 -17.75 -2.44 -14.54
C VAL A 503 -18.06 -1.12 -15.25
N ALA A 504 -18.18 -0.02 -14.50
CA ALA A 504 -18.48 1.30 -15.03
C ALA A 504 -17.77 2.39 -14.22
N GLY A 505 -17.72 3.59 -14.77
CA GLY A 505 -17.25 4.80 -14.09
C GLY A 505 -15.97 5.34 -14.71
N HIS A 506 -15.63 6.57 -14.33
CA HIS A 506 -14.46 7.27 -14.84
C HIS A 506 -13.48 7.56 -13.71
N TYR A 507 -12.23 7.19 -13.92
CA TYR A 507 -11.22 7.13 -12.86
C TYR A 507 -10.01 7.97 -13.24
N GLU A 508 -9.49 8.75 -12.30
CA GLU A 508 -8.11 9.23 -12.37
C GLU A 508 -7.18 8.07 -11.97
N VAL A 509 -6.07 7.92 -12.68
CA VAL A 509 -5.12 6.82 -12.45
C VAL A 509 -3.70 7.37 -12.39
N ASN A 510 -3.28 7.76 -11.19
CA ASN A 510 -1.90 8.17 -10.89
C ASN A 510 -1.24 7.15 -9.96
N PRO A 511 -0.71 6.03 -10.48
CA PRO A 511 -0.14 4.97 -9.66
C PRO A 511 1.21 5.39 -9.06
N PRO A 512 1.63 4.77 -7.95
CA PRO A 512 3.02 4.82 -7.51
C PRO A 512 3.99 4.40 -8.64
N PHE A 513 5.11 5.11 -8.79
CA PHE A 513 6.09 4.91 -9.87
C PHE A 513 7.01 3.70 -9.64
N VAL A 514 6.40 2.56 -9.35
CA VAL A 514 7.07 1.28 -9.09
C VAL A 514 6.79 0.36 -10.28
N THR A 515 7.84 -0.14 -10.94
CA THR A 515 7.72 -0.95 -12.17
C THR A 515 6.72 -2.11 -12.05
N ALA A 516 6.74 -2.84 -10.93
CA ALA A 516 5.80 -3.94 -10.70
C ALA A 516 4.33 -3.48 -10.61
N VAL A 517 4.09 -2.30 -10.04
CA VAL A 517 2.75 -1.70 -9.95
C VAL A 517 2.28 -1.27 -11.34
N LEU A 518 3.16 -0.65 -12.13
CA LEU A 518 2.85 -0.23 -13.50
C LEU A 518 2.54 -1.43 -14.41
N GLN A 519 3.34 -2.50 -14.35
CA GLN A 519 3.09 -3.72 -15.13
C GLN A 519 1.75 -4.37 -14.77
N ARG A 520 1.42 -4.39 -13.46
CA ARG A 520 0.12 -4.87 -13.01
C ARG A 520 -1.01 -3.96 -13.46
N LEU A 521 -0.81 -2.64 -13.45
CA LEU A 521 -1.77 -1.68 -13.96
C LEU A 521 -2.09 -1.90 -15.44
N GLN A 522 -1.07 -2.11 -16.27
CA GLN A 522 -1.28 -2.43 -17.69
C GLN A 522 -2.22 -3.62 -17.88
N THR A 523 -1.94 -4.71 -17.16
CA THR A 523 -2.75 -5.94 -17.22
C THR A 523 -4.17 -5.67 -16.71
N CYS A 524 -4.29 -4.99 -15.57
CA CYS A 524 -5.57 -4.67 -14.95
C CYS A 524 -6.46 -3.81 -15.86
N LEU A 525 -5.91 -2.76 -16.47
CA LEU A 525 -6.70 -1.86 -17.32
C LEU A 525 -7.04 -2.50 -18.67
N LEU A 526 -6.05 -3.02 -19.39
CA LEU A 526 -6.24 -3.47 -20.76
C LEU A 526 -6.93 -4.84 -20.85
N GLN A 527 -6.64 -5.76 -19.92
CA GLN A 527 -7.13 -7.14 -19.98
C GLN A 527 -8.30 -7.38 -19.02
N ASP A 528 -8.18 -6.97 -17.76
CA ASP A 528 -9.18 -7.31 -16.75
C ASP A 528 -10.39 -6.36 -16.74
N ALA A 529 -10.22 -5.11 -17.18
CA ALA A 529 -11.26 -4.08 -17.13
C ALA A 529 -11.82 -3.75 -18.52
N LEU A 530 -11.02 -3.13 -19.39
CA LEU A 530 -11.50 -2.61 -20.69
C LEU A 530 -11.91 -3.73 -21.64
N ALA A 531 -11.08 -4.77 -21.83
CA ALA A 531 -11.42 -5.88 -22.71
C ALA A 531 -12.64 -6.70 -22.22
N CYS A 532 -12.92 -6.72 -20.92
CA CYS A 532 -14.09 -7.40 -20.34
C CYS A 532 -15.39 -6.62 -20.55
N HIS A 533 -15.32 -5.31 -20.81
CA HIS A 533 -16.46 -4.39 -20.85
C HIS A 533 -16.44 -3.52 -22.13
N ASP A 534 -16.15 -4.11 -23.29
CA ASP A 534 -16.09 -3.40 -24.59
C ASP A 534 -17.27 -3.71 -25.53
N GLY A 535 -18.35 -4.32 -25.01
CA GLY A 535 -19.56 -4.61 -25.74
C GLY A 535 -20.37 -3.36 -26.12
N GLU A 536 -21.36 -3.51 -27.00
CA GLU A 536 -22.19 -2.37 -27.44
C GLU A 536 -23.08 -1.81 -26.33
N ASP A 537 -23.55 -2.68 -25.44
CA ASP A 537 -24.45 -2.38 -24.31
C ASP A 537 -23.70 -2.16 -22.98
N ASP A 538 -22.37 -2.31 -22.96
CA ASP A 538 -21.58 -2.08 -21.76
C ASP A 538 -21.60 -0.59 -21.37
N PRO A 539 -21.63 -0.28 -20.06
CA PRO A 539 -21.60 1.09 -19.59
C PRO A 539 -20.24 1.76 -19.87
N SER A 540 -20.22 3.10 -19.83
CA SER A 540 -18.97 3.86 -20.03
C SER A 540 -17.95 3.54 -18.94
N LEU A 541 -16.75 3.13 -19.36
CA LEU A 541 -15.60 2.87 -18.50
C LEU A 541 -14.40 3.62 -19.07
N LEU A 542 -13.83 4.55 -18.29
CA LEU A 542 -12.77 5.46 -18.72
C LEU A 542 -11.70 5.65 -17.63
N PHE A 543 -10.46 5.76 -18.05
CA PHE A 543 -9.29 5.97 -17.19
C PHE A 543 -8.46 7.14 -17.71
N VAL A 544 -8.27 8.18 -16.90
CA VAL A 544 -7.30 9.25 -17.18
C VAL A 544 -6.04 8.97 -16.38
N ILE A 545 -5.01 8.49 -17.08
CA ILE A 545 -3.76 8.01 -16.50
C ILE A 545 -2.74 9.15 -16.50
N VAL A 546 -2.07 9.32 -15.36
CA VAL A 546 -1.02 10.32 -15.14
C VAL A 546 0.27 9.60 -14.79
N LEU A 547 1.29 9.72 -15.64
CA LEU A 547 2.59 9.04 -15.46
C LEU A 547 3.76 10.00 -15.76
N PRO A 548 4.83 10.01 -14.96
CA PRO A 548 6.11 10.53 -15.39
C PRO A 548 6.57 9.76 -16.62
N SER A 549 6.97 10.49 -17.66
CA SER A 549 7.34 9.93 -18.95
C SER A 549 8.85 9.81 -19.10
N HIS A 550 9.30 8.60 -19.37
CA HIS A 550 10.68 8.32 -19.78
C HIS A 550 10.76 7.80 -21.22
N ASP A 551 9.63 7.48 -21.84
CA ASP A 551 9.50 6.97 -23.20
C ASP A 551 9.11 8.10 -24.17
N LEU A 552 10.08 9.01 -24.37
CA LEU A 552 9.97 10.16 -25.26
C LEU A 552 10.39 9.76 -26.67
N ASP A 553 9.63 10.19 -27.68
CA ASP A 553 10.08 10.09 -29.07
C ASP A 553 11.15 11.15 -29.41
N ASP A 554 11.82 11.00 -30.56
CA ASP A 554 12.91 11.90 -30.97
C ASP A 554 12.48 13.38 -31.00
N ALA A 555 11.21 13.66 -31.33
CA ALA A 555 10.68 15.03 -31.34
C ALA A 555 10.47 15.57 -29.93
N GLU A 556 9.92 14.75 -29.03
CA GLU A 556 9.71 15.07 -27.61
C GLU A 556 11.04 15.25 -26.87
N VAL A 557 12.06 14.45 -27.18
CA VAL A 557 13.42 14.62 -26.64
C VAL A 557 14.01 15.96 -27.05
N ALA A 558 13.87 16.34 -28.33
CA ALA A 558 14.38 17.62 -28.83
C ALA A 558 13.74 18.84 -28.14
N LEU A 559 12.44 18.75 -27.82
CA LEU A 559 11.73 19.78 -27.04
C LEU A 559 12.20 19.80 -25.58
N HIS A 560 12.43 18.63 -24.96
CA HIS A 560 12.85 18.52 -23.57
C HIS A 560 14.27 19.06 -23.31
N ASP A 561 15.20 18.82 -24.23
CA ASP A 561 16.61 19.23 -24.09
C ASP A 561 16.87 20.69 -24.50
N SER A 562 15.83 21.45 -24.87
CA SER A 562 15.96 22.87 -25.17
C SER A 562 16.41 23.67 -23.93
N PRO A 563 17.44 24.54 -24.03
CA PRO A 563 18.06 25.15 -22.85
C PRO A 563 17.15 26.23 -22.27
N THR A 564 16.55 25.95 -21.12
CA THR A 564 16.05 26.99 -20.21
C THR A 564 17.24 27.71 -19.55
N PRO A 565 17.17 29.03 -19.30
CA PRO A 565 18.31 29.82 -18.81
C PRO A 565 18.78 29.34 -17.44
N PRO A 566 20.08 29.51 -17.09
CA PRO A 566 20.74 28.71 -16.06
C PRO A 566 20.28 29.13 -14.67
N GLN A 567 19.37 28.36 -14.08
CA GLN A 567 19.10 28.39 -12.65
C GLN A 567 19.17 26.95 -12.11
N HIS A 568 20.24 26.69 -11.36
CA HIS A 568 20.51 25.47 -10.58
C HIS A 568 20.62 24.13 -11.33
N ARG A 569 21.65 23.99 -12.19
CA ARG A 569 22.38 22.72 -12.28
C ARG A 569 23.40 22.63 -11.13
N HIS A 570 22.92 22.25 -9.95
CA HIS A 570 23.78 21.65 -8.93
C HIS A 570 23.36 20.20 -8.71
N THR A 571 24.32 19.31 -8.99
CA THR A 571 24.50 17.97 -8.40
C THR A 571 23.46 16.88 -8.66
N VAL A 572 23.40 16.36 -9.90
CA VAL A 572 23.30 14.90 -10.18
C VAL A 572 24.01 14.59 -11.51
N ARG A 573 25.33 14.79 -11.58
CA ARG A 573 26.14 14.25 -12.69
C ARG A 573 27.60 14.08 -12.30
N GLU A 574 27.86 13.39 -11.20
CA GLU A 574 29.19 12.88 -10.86
C GLU A 574 29.09 11.52 -10.17
N LYS A 575 29.14 10.44 -10.97
CA LYS A 575 29.72 9.14 -10.63
C LYS A 575 29.68 8.17 -11.81
N VAL A 576 30.26 8.60 -12.92
CA VAL A 576 30.91 7.67 -13.86
C VAL A 576 32.29 8.27 -14.10
N GLY A 577 33.23 7.88 -13.25
CA GLY A 577 34.63 8.23 -13.43
C GLY A 577 35.14 7.52 -14.67
N ASN A 578 35.30 8.27 -15.75
CA ASN A 578 36.20 7.92 -16.83
C ASN A 578 37.61 7.89 -16.25
N ILE A 579 38.24 6.73 -16.32
CA ILE A 579 39.67 6.56 -16.12
C ILE A 579 40.32 7.05 -17.41
N ASP A 580 40.76 8.31 -17.42
CA ASP A 580 41.67 8.83 -18.44
C ASP A 580 43.10 8.42 -18.05
N ASN A 581 43.57 7.33 -18.65
CA ASN A 581 44.99 6.99 -18.68
C ASN A 581 45.60 7.57 -19.95
N ASN A 582 46.39 8.63 -19.83
CA ASN A 582 47.39 8.98 -20.82
C ASN A 582 48.63 9.59 -20.13
N ARG A 583 49.63 8.74 -19.90
CA ARG A 583 51.05 9.12 -19.80
C ARG A 583 51.90 7.99 -20.39
N ASP A 584 52.33 8.25 -21.62
CA ASP A 584 53.68 8.08 -22.17
C ASP A 584 54.57 6.93 -21.67
N GLY A 585 55.00 6.11 -22.64
CA GLY A 585 56.39 5.60 -22.66
C GLY A 585 56.56 4.13 -23.03
N GLY A 586 57.14 3.89 -24.22
CA GLY A 586 57.94 2.68 -24.50
C GLY A 586 57.38 1.79 -25.61
N GLY A 587 58.16 1.61 -26.68
CA GLY A 587 57.78 0.83 -27.86
C GLY A 587 58.14 -0.65 -27.79
N GLY A 588 57.90 -1.37 -28.88
CA GLY A 588 58.32 -2.77 -29.05
C GLY A 588 57.33 -3.64 -29.81
N ASP A 589 57.50 -3.68 -31.13
CA ASP A 589 57.24 -4.74 -32.12
C ASP A 589 56.30 -5.94 -31.83
N GLY A 590 55.34 -6.11 -32.75
CA GLY A 590 55.14 -7.33 -33.54
C GLY A 590 54.75 -8.66 -32.86
N HIS A 591 53.48 -9.07 -32.99
CA HIS A 591 53.14 -10.34 -33.65
C HIS A 591 51.63 -10.54 -33.87
N ASP A 592 51.32 -11.11 -35.04
CA ASP A 592 50.02 -11.64 -35.48
C ASP A 592 49.36 -12.60 -34.49
N GLY A 593 48.03 -12.52 -34.36
CA GLY A 593 47.26 -13.48 -33.57
C GLY A 593 45.75 -13.27 -33.53
N ILE A 594 45.06 -13.61 -34.63
CA ILE A 594 43.69 -14.15 -34.69
C ILE A 594 42.64 -13.41 -33.83
N SER A 595 42.00 -12.40 -34.44
CA SER A 595 40.74 -11.82 -33.98
C SER A 595 39.60 -12.86 -34.04
N ARG A 596 39.36 -13.53 -32.91
CA ARG A 596 38.06 -14.14 -32.62
C ARG A 596 37.01 -13.03 -32.53
N LYS A 597 36.21 -12.89 -33.61
CA LYS A 597 34.94 -12.16 -33.61
C LYS A 597 34.07 -12.65 -32.44
N ARG A 598 34.09 -11.93 -31.32
CA ARG A 598 33.01 -11.98 -30.34
C ARG A 598 31.83 -11.26 -30.97
N GLY A 599 30.86 -12.05 -31.40
CA GLY A 599 29.57 -11.54 -31.87
C GLY A 599 29.00 -10.55 -30.85
N ARG A 600 28.52 -9.42 -31.37
CA ARG A 600 27.56 -8.58 -30.66
C ARG A 600 26.43 -9.49 -30.19
N PRO A 601 25.99 -9.41 -28.92
CA PRO A 601 24.76 -10.08 -28.53
C PRO A 601 23.65 -9.46 -29.37
N ASP A 602 22.87 -10.32 -30.01
CA ASP A 602 21.66 -9.95 -30.73
C ASP A 602 20.86 -8.95 -29.90
N SER A 603 20.38 -7.91 -30.57
CA SER A 603 19.47 -6.91 -30.04
C SER A 603 18.33 -7.61 -29.30
N ALA A 604 18.41 -7.62 -27.96
CA ALA A 604 17.29 -7.98 -27.12
C ALA A 604 16.15 -7.04 -27.52
N GLY A 605 15.06 -7.60 -28.06
CA GLY A 605 13.90 -6.84 -28.50
C GLY A 605 13.53 -5.84 -27.42
N GLU A 606 13.56 -4.56 -27.78
CA GLU A 606 13.32 -3.45 -26.87
C GLU A 606 11.97 -3.67 -26.19
N THR A 607 12.00 -4.03 -24.91
CA THR A 607 10.78 -4.42 -24.19
C THR A 607 9.95 -3.16 -24.01
N MET A 608 8.84 -3.07 -24.75
CA MET A 608 7.92 -1.93 -24.75
C MET A 608 7.60 -1.47 -23.32
N SER A 609 7.74 -0.17 -23.05
CA SER A 609 7.39 0.38 -21.73
C SER A 609 5.88 0.26 -21.48
N VAL A 610 5.49 0.22 -20.20
CA VAL A 610 4.06 0.23 -19.81
C VAL A 610 3.35 1.45 -20.37
N GLU A 611 3.97 2.62 -20.26
CA GLU A 611 3.43 3.88 -20.77
C GLU A 611 3.14 3.80 -22.27
N ARG A 612 4.09 3.29 -23.06
CA ARG A 612 3.93 3.12 -24.50
C ARG A 612 2.87 2.08 -24.83
N ALA A 613 2.82 0.97 -24.09
CA ALA A 613 1.79 -0.06 -24.26
C ALA A 613 0.37 0.49 -24.03
N LEU A 614 0.19 1.39 -23.06
CA LEU A 614 -1.08 2.06 -22.81
C LEU A 614 -1.40 3.04 -23.96
N ARG A 615 -0.45 3.89 -24.36
CA ARG A 615 -0.58 4.89 -25.42
C ARG A 615 -0.92 4.29 -26.79
N GLU A 616 -0.30 3.17 -27.14
CA GLU A 616 -0.49 2.50 -28.44
C GLU A 616 -1.63 1.47 -28.42
N SER A 617 -2.33 1.31 -27.28
CA SER A 617 -3.46 0.39 -27.18
C SER A 617 -4.66 0.86 -28.03
N SER A 618 -5.46 -0.10 -28.50
CA SER A 618 -6.73 0.18 -29.19
C SER A 618 -7.77 0.88 -28.30
N PHE A 619 -7.56 0.90 -26.98
CA PHE A 619 -8.39 1.60 -26.02
C PHE A 619 -7.94 3.05 -25.79
N CYS A 620 -6.82 3.50 -26.34
CA CYS A 620 -6.40 4.88 -26.22
C CYS A 620 -7.31 5.79 -27.05
N LEU A 621 -7.88 6.82 -26.41
CA LEU A 621 -8.70 7.86 -27.03
C LEU A 621 -7.83 9.08 -27.36
N ALA A 622 -6.95 9.46 -26.44
CA ALA A 622 -6.02 10.58 -26.59
C ALA A 622 -4.86 10.47 -25.60
N HIS A 623 -3.75 11.13 -25.89
CA HIS A 623 -2.66 11.33 -24.93
C HIS A 623 -2.00 12.70 -25.15
N ALA A 624 -1.39 13.26 -24.10
CA ALA A 624 -0.68 14.54 -24.15
C ALA A 624 0.56 14.48 -23.23
N LEU A 625 1.62 15.20 -23.62
CA LEU A 625 2.83 15.35 -22.81
C LEU A 625 2.90 16.77 -22.24
N CYS A 626 2.99 16.88 -20.92
CA CYS A 626 3.32 18.11 -20.20
C CYS A 626 4.83 18.15 -19.97
N ALA A 627 5.49 19.27 -20.29
CA ALA A 627 6.92 19.39 -20.05
C ALA A 627 7.21 19.36 -18.54
N ALA A 628 8.42 18.92 -18.16
CA ALA A 628 8.82 18.80 -16.74
C ALA A 628 8.67 20.10 -15.94
N ALA A 629 8.78 21.24 -16.61
CA ALA A 629 8.62 22.56 -16.01
C ALA A 629 7.16 23.04 -15.92
N GLU A 630 6.20 22.31 -16.51
CA GLU A 630 4.80 22.69 -16.65
C GLU A 630 3.86 21.81 -15.82
N SER A 631 4.38 20.77 -15.14
CA SER A 631 3.60 19.86 -14.30
C SER A 631 4.10 19.83 -12.85
N ALA A 632 3.59 20.75 -12.03
CA ALA A 632 3.74 20.65 -10.57
C ALA A 632 2.79 19.58 -9.98
N TYR A 633 3.27 18.83 -9.01
CA TYR A 633 2.53 17.88 -8.20
C TYR A 633 2.41 18.36 -6.76
N VAL A 634 1.51 17.73 -6.00
CA VAL A 634 1.40 17.87 -4.55
C VAL A 634 2.18 16.75 -3.87
N ASP A 635 3.12 17.11 -2.99
CA ASP A 635 3.95 16.17 -2.22
C ASP A 635 3.09 15.25 -1.35
N GLY A 636 3.48 13.97 -1.26
CA GLY A 636 2.82 12.97 -0.41
C GLY A 636 2.74 13.37 1.07
N HIS A 637 3.63 14.25 1.54
CA HIS A 637 3.67 14.80 2.89
C HIS A 637 2.88 16.10 3.03
N GLN A 638 1.89 16.36 2.16
CA GLN A 638 1.05 17.56 2.23
C GLN A 638 0.33 17.78 3.58
N HIS A 639 0.22 16.73 4.40
CA HIS A 639 -0.28 16.80 5.77
C HIS A 639 0.69 17.44 6.76
N LEU A 640 1.97 17.58 6.41
CA LEU A 640 3.03 18.20 7.23
C LEU A 640 3.61 19.46 6.58
N LEU A 641 3.55 19.57 5.24
CA LEU A 641 4.21 20.63 4.48
C LEU A 641 3.29 21.81 4.21
N ARG A 642 3.60 23.01 4.72
CA ARG A 642 2.79 24.21 4.46
C ARG A 642 2.67 24.57 2.97
N ALA A 643 3.73 24.36 2.20
CA ALA A 643 3.78 24.54 0.75
C ALA A 643 4.17 23.21 0.06
N PRO A 644 3.20 22.34 -0.26
CA PRO A 644 3.47 20.98 -0.73
C PRO A 644 3.70 20.88 -2.24
N LEU A 645 3.62 21.97 -3.00
CA LEU A 645 3.77 21.92 -4.46
C LEU A 645 5.24 21.78 -4.87
N PHE A 646 5.51 20.90 -5.84
CA PHE A 646 6.84 20.70 -6.41
C PHE A 646 6.79 20.14 -7.84
N CYS A 647 7.82 20.37 -8.65
CA CYS A 647 7.97 19.71 -9.95
C CYS A 647 8.88 18.49 -9.81
N ILE A 648 8.47 17.34 -10.35
CA ILE A 648 9.25 16.08 -10.31
C ILE A 648 10.51 16.16 -11.19
N GLY A 649 10.54 17.08 -12.16
CA GLY A 649 11.69 17.26 -13.06
C GLY A 649 11.75 16.25 -14.21
N THR A 650 10.73 15.40 -14.32
CA THR A 650 10.47 14.53 -15.48
C THR A 650 9.16 15.00 -16.14
N PRO A 651 9.04 14.98 -17.47
CA PRO A 651 7.78 15.26 -18.15
C PRO A 651 6.64 14.37 -17.64
N THR A 652 5.41 14.87 -17.67
CA THR A 652 4.23 14.11 -17.27
C THR A 652 3.40 13.79 -18.49
N ARG A 653 3.12 12.50 -18.73
CA ARG A 653 2.17 12.06 -19.73
C ARG A 653 0.79 11.87 -19.15
N LEU A 654 -0.20 12.38 -19.88
CA LEU A 654 -1.62 12.12 -19.68
C LEU A 654 -2.07 11.16 -20.77
N ILE A 655 -2.77 10.09 -20.41
CA ILE A 655 -3.31 9.10 -21.35
C ILE A 655 -4.77 8.84 -20.99
N VAL A 656 -5.68 8.97 -21.96
CA VAL A 656 -7.11 8.66 -21.78
C VAL A 656 -7.38 7.32 -22.42
N LEU A 657 -7.69 6.32 -21.60
CA LEU A 657 -8.17 5.02 -22.07
C LEU A 657 -9.67 4.90 -21.84
N GLY A 658 -10.37 4.24 -22.75
CA GLY A 658 -11.81 4.02 -22.60
C GLY A 658 -12.31 2.91 -23.50
N ASN A 659 -13.40 2.27 -23.05
CA ASN A 659 -14.11 1.29 -23.84
C ASN A 659 -14.91 1.94 -24.97
N ARG A 660 -15.61 1.15 -25.78
CA ARG A 660 -16.45 1.60 -26.90
C ARG A 660 -17.52 2.62 -26.47
N ALA A 661 -18.11 2.48 -25.28
CA ALA A 661 -19.08 3.44 -24.78
C ALA A 661 -18.42 4.79 -24.42
N ALA A 662 -17.27 4.77 -23.73
CA ALA A 662 -16.49 5.97 -23.43
C ALA A 662 -15.98 6.66 -24.72
N ARG A 663 -15.52 5.90 -25.72
CA ARG A 663 -15.08 6.44 -27.02
C ARG A 663 -16.19 7.17 -27.77
N ARG A 664 -17.43 6.68 -27.68
CA ARG A 664 -18.61 7.36 -28.25
C ARG A 664 -18.97 8.64 -27.48
N ARG A 665 -18.81 8.64 -26.15
CA ARG A 665 -19.12 9.78 -25.28
C ARG A 665 -18.06 10.90 -25.35
N TYR A 666 -16.80 10.54 -25.54
CA TYR A 666 -15.65 11.46 -25.55
C TYR A 666 -14.89 11.36 -26.88
N ASP A 667 -15.59 11.52 -27.99
CA ASP A 667 -14.99 11.59 -29.33
C ASP A 667 -14.01 12.77 -29.47
N ASN A 668 -14.23 13.84 -28.70
CA ASN A 668 -13.34 15.00 -28.57
C ASN A 668 -12.32 14.90 -27.42
N ALA A 669 -11.94 13.69 -26.98
CA ALA A 669 -11.00 13.49 -25.87
C ALA A 669 -9.67 14.26 -26.02
N ALA A 670 -9.14 14.42 -27.24
CA ALA A 670 -7.88 15.13 -27.47
C ALA A 670 -7.97 16.63 -27.13
N GLU A 671 -9.07 17.29 -27.51
CA GLU A 671 -9.30 18.71 -27.20
C GLU A 671 -9.48 18.93 -25.70
N ARG A 672 -10.27 18.07 -25.06
CA ARG A 672 -10.48 18.08 -23.60
C ARG A 672 -9.16 17.89 -22.84
N LEU A 673 -8.32 16.96 -23.29
CA LEU A 673 -7.02 16.69 -22.67
C LEU A 673 -6.04 17.87 -22.88
N ALA A 674 -6.10 18.56 -24.01
CA ALA A 674 -5.31 19.77 -24.24
C ALA A 674 -5.70 20.90 -23.27
N ALA A 675 -6.98 21.06 -22.97
CA ALA A 675 -7.45 22.02 -21.96
C ALA A 675 -6.95 21.67 -20.55
N VAL A 676 -6.95 20.38 -20.18
CA VAL A 676 -6.35 19.91 -18.92
C VAL A 676 -4.86 20.26 -18.84
N LYS A 677 -4.11 20.00 -19.92
CA LYS A 677 -2.69 20.35 -20.01
C LYS A 677 -2.46 21.85 -19.83
N ASP A 678 -3.26 22.70 -20.48
CA ASP A 678 -3.16 24.16 -20.34
C ASP A 678 -3.41 24.63 -18.91
N THR A 679 -4.46 24.12 -18.25
CA THR A 679 -4.75 24.40 -16.84
C THR A 679 -3.58 23.99 -15.94
N TRP A 680 -2.98 22.81 -16.17
CA TRP A 680 -1.81 22.38 -15.40
C TRP A 680 -0.60 23.29 -15.62
N CYS A 681 -0.33 23.67 -16.87
CA CYS A 681 0.77 24.58 -17.19
C CYS A 681 0.61 25.94 -16.49
N ARG A 682 -0.57 26.56 -16.60
CA ARG A 682 -0.88 27.84 -15.93
C ARG A 682 -0.72 27.75 -14.42
N TYR A 683 -1.30 26.73 -13.79
CA TYR A 683 -1.19 26.51 -12.35
C TYR A 683 0.28 26.38 -11.89
N THR A 684 1.08 25.66 -12.66
CA THR A 684 2.52 25.49 -12.37
C THR A 684 3.30 26.80 -12.50
N LEU A 685 2.97 27.63 -13.50
CA LEU A 685 3.59 28.93 -13.69
C LEU A 685 3.24 29.91 -12.56
N GLU A 686 1.99 29.97 -12.14
CA GLU A 686 1.52 30.77 -11.00
C GLU A 686 2.26 30.39 -9.72
N PHE A 687 2.31 29.10 -9.40
CA PHE A 687 3.06 28.58 -8.25
C PHE A 687 4.55 29.00 -8.28
N LYS A 688 5.19 28.91 -9.45
CA LYS A 688 6.60 29.33 -9.59
C LYS A 688 6.80 30.82 -9.40
N LEU A 689 5.82 31.64 -9.78
CA LEU A 689 5.86 33.09 -9.57
C LEU A 689 5.70 33.43 -8.09
N GLU A 690 4.78 32.78 -7.38
CA GLU A 690 4.60 32.94 -5.94
C GLU A 690 5.87 32.56 -5.16
N LYS A 691 6.47 31.41 -5.48
CA LYS A 691 7.71 30.95 -4.84
C LYS A 691 8.91 31.89 -5.08
N ARG A 692 8.89 32.70 -6.14
CA ARG A 692 9.91 33.72 -6.41
C ARG A 692 9.66 35.04 -5.67
N ARG A 693 8.42 35.28 -5.22
CA ARG A 693 8.03 36.48 -4.47
C ARG A 693 8.26 36.30 -2.95
N ALA A 694 8.11 35.08 -2.45
CA ALA A 694 8.49 34.68 -1.09
C ALA A 694 10.02 34.52 -0.95
#